data_AF-A0A915AP98-F1
#
_entry.id   AF-A0A915AP98-F1
#
_cell.length_a   1.000
_cell.length_b   1.000
_cell.length_c   1.000
_cell.angle_alpha   90.00
_cell.angle_beta   90.00
_cell.angle_gamma   90.00
#
_symmetry.space_group_name_H-M   'P 1'
#
loop_
_entity.id
_entity.type
_entity.pdbx_description
1 polymer ?
#
loop_
_entity_poly.entity_id
_entity_poly.type
_entity_poly.pdbx_seq_one_letter_code
_entity_poly.pdbx_strand_id
1 'polypeptide(L)'
;MLARDETPPVLMEASDFGRKNFCGVYPFYMALELDGKAHGVLFLNSNPQEITTSPAPHIVYRTIGGILDIYFFPGPRPEDVIRQYLALVGTPAVPPYWALGFQIDYFASNLTEFNHTVNVIRDANIPLDVVYANIDYMDKYQDFTLGKEWQQLSTYFNQLHDQDIHAVLTLDASISVTGEAFKRALDAHASFFEWERIDQAPKSIQSLYNSTNNTKIMLGVSWPDAHVAFPDFGAEETINWWVDEIATFHEMVPFDGIWIKRNEPASFGTDETDPWYFKSPKHSKIAPLMCPLNGTDAYYDVPPYETFSVFLYRDDTMQSYLSSKTLCMLAVSKSGRIYDTKNLYGLQQSIATHKALQVAISKRGLLLSESLFPSGGHYAGHALGDNFATWSNLARSVVGIQLFNIFGIPYVGADICGFHGETITDDLCSRWHQLGAFYSLARVRSENRLIPQNLSAWLVQARQANLFRYMYLPYLYTLHFDAARFGGTVVRPLFFEFPDDDAARGTSEQFMWGSALLIAPVLRPNMTVTYAYLPRSVSWYSLRNEDFGVKAPKGFSLFTASAFMLPPVFIKGGSIVPYQLPSDTTISTRQNPLQFVIALENSTAWGKLIWDDGESTISDFERYNYIELHIDFKLDVEAVLTLTLIKKCAALKIPPISVLNFVGYTAIPITSTIKRDDGGALNISEDAWADPSLERFYLPADGIFDFDKDTTVKITWLNHELFDLVGEDARVDCMPTFHALVPTQAMCEEKFCMYDHTTQMPKPKCYFPKRSGYIATGTYADQIILQDYSSFKNPFGQNISPLYFSARHINQTTLNVRIFPDDYRYEPQLLIPKDTFSTGESFVVEIANKTKVFSFIVRRKSTNAMIWDTSIGGMMFSDQYIQIAAYIGTSMLYGIGENTQATLMHLMEIYTTYAMFSRNEALSPDYDFARRWHPKNLYGVFPFYIGFERDGNAHGVFILNSNAQEITLGMAPHIVYRTIGGMLDIFFFPGPTPDDVIRQFTALVGKPALPPYWSFGFQLGRFGYDNLKQMRNTIASVQQKNIPLDVVHADIDYMIRYQDFTLNSEWESLSNYITSLHDAGLHAVLTFNPAVQVDGLPFSRALKAGVHFFEWEVMSQVPKSVQSLYPLTNNTKIMLGVLWQDKHVAYPDFSSPSTGLWWNSEVGDFRRKV
;
A
#
# COMPACT_ATOMS: atom_id res chain seq x y z
N MET A 1 -29.24 24.55 9.29
CA MET A 1 -28.00 24.52 10.05
C MET A 1 -28.36 24.14 11.48
N LEU A 2 -27.69 23.10 12.00
CA LEU A 2 -28.03 22.13 13.06
C LEU A 2 -28.52 22.69 14.42
N ALA A 3 -29.70 23.29 14.46
CA ALA A 3 -30.66 22.95 15.51
C ALA A 3 -31.30 21.62 15.08
N ARG A 4 -31.41 20.63 15.96
CA ARG A 4 -32.00 19.32 15.64
C ARG A 4 -33.33 19.46 14.86
N ASP A 5 -33.60 18.51 13.97
CA ASP A 5 -34.88 18.23 13.28
C ASP A 5 -35.26 19.00 12.00
N GLU A 6 -34.45 18.90 10.94
CA GLU A 6 -35.03 18.88 9.59
C GLU A 6 -34.43 17.71 8.80
N THR A 7 -35.27 16.71 8.52
CA THR A 7 -35.02 15.76 7.42
C THR A 7 -34.76 16.61 6.16
N PRO A 8 -33.74 16.31 5.34
CA PRO A 8 -33.60 16.99 4.06
C PRO A 8 -34.95 16.94 3.33
N PRO A 9 -35.45 18.04 2.74
CA PRO A 9 -36.64 17.98 1.93
C PRO A 9 -36.50 16.81 0.94
N VAL A 10 -37.53 15.97 0.86
CA VAL A 10 -37.57 14.74 0.03
C VAL A 10 -37.29 15.01 -1.47
N LEU A 11 -37.17 16.28 -1.84
CA LEU A 11 -36.97 16.81 -3.19
C LEU A 11 -35.54 17.30 -3.50
N MET A 12 -34.55 17.21 -2.59
CA MET A 12 -33.17 17.57 -2.96
C MET A 12 -32.58 16.49 -3.87
N GLU A 13 -32.41 16.82 -5.16
CA GLU A 13 -31.62 15.99 -6.07
C GLU A 13 -30.19 15.82 -5.54
N ALA A 14 -29.54 14.70 -5.90
CA ALA A 14 -28.16 14.41 -5.49
C ALA A 14 -27.15 15.54 -5.82
N SER A 15 -27.50 16.43 -6.76
CA SER A 15 -26.73 17.61 -7.18
C SER A 15 -26.72 18.79 -6.20
N ASP A 16 -27.64 18.85 -5.24
CA ASP A 16 -27.73 19.95 -4.27
C ASP A 16 -27.01 19.66 -2.94
N PHE A 17 -26.52 18.43 -2.75
CA PHE A 17 -25.70 18.06 -1.61
C PHE A 17 -24.32 18.74 -1.69
N GLY A 18 -24.07 19.69 -0.78
CA GLY A 18 -22.79 20.37 -0.63
C GLY A 18 -22.81 21.89 -0.83
N ARG A 19 -23.98 22.49 -1.13
CA ARG A 19 -24.13 23.94 -1.35
C ARG A 19 -24.71 24.73 -0.17
N LYS A 20 -25.01 24.04 0.95
CA LYS A 20 -25.48 24.66 2.19
C LYS A 20 -24.32 25.41 2.87
N ASN A 21 -24.58 26.62 3.36
CA ASN A 21 -23.70 27.24 4.35
C ASN A 21 -23.72 26.41 5.64
N PHE A 22 -22.58 26.35 6.32
CA PHE A 22 -22.38 25.71 7.63
C PHE A 22 -21.87 26.73 8.68
N CYS A 23 -21.37 26.24 9.82
CA CYS A 23 -21.10 27.01 11.02
C CYS A 23 -20.03 28.12 10.85
N GLY A 24 -19.00 27.90 10.02
CA GLY A 24 -17.91 28.85 9.79
C GLY A 24 -17.95 29.53 8.41
N VAL A 25 -17.25 30.67 8.30
CA VAL A 25 -17.11 31.44 7.04
C VAL A 25 -15.64 31.68 6.75
N TYR A 26 -15.14 31.10 5.65
CA TYR A 26 -13.73 31.15 5.25
C TYR A 26 -13.60 31.65 3.80
N PRO A 27 -13.57 32.96 3.57
CA PRO A 27 -13.50 33.53 2.22
C PRO A 27 -12.07 33.52 1.65
N PHE A 28 -11.37 32.40 1.83
CA PHE A 28 -10.03 32.14 1.33
C PHE A 28 -10.07 31.00 0.33
N TYR A 29 -9.37 31.15 -0.80
CA TYR A 29 -9.11 30.05 -1.72
C TYR A 29 -7.63 30.00 -2.09
N MET A 30 -7.20 28.83 -2.53
CA MET A 30 -5.90 28.60 -3.12
C MET A 30 -6.08 27.96 -4.49
N ALA A 31 -5.26 28.38 -5.46
CA ALA A 31 -5.23 27.80 -6.79
C ALA A 31 -3.81 27.33 -7.13
N LEU A 32 -3.74 26.19 -7.79
CA LEU A 32 -2.51 25.70 -8.42
C LEU A 32 -2.43 26.23 -9.86
N GLU A 33 -1.26 26.71 -10.22
CA GLU A 33 -0.92 27.17 -11.56
C GLU A 33 -0.43 25.99 -12.42
N LEU A 34 -0.45 26.15 -13.74
CA LEU A 34 -0.08 25.09 -14.68
C LEU A 34 1.40 24.68 -14.58
N ASP A 35 2.26 25.54 -14.02
CA ASP A 35 3.68 25.30 -13.82
C ASP A 35 4.00 24.74 -12.42
N GLY A 36 2.99 24.28 -11.67
CA GLY A 36 3.14 23.73 -10.33
C GLY A 36 3.23 24.78 -9.22
N LYS A 37 3.23 26.08 -9.55
CA LYS A 37 3.15 27.13 -8.54
C LYS A 37 1.75 27.22 -7.94
N ALA A 38 1.64 28.01 -6.87
CA ALA A 38 0.36 28.24 -6.20
C ALA A 38 0.20 29.71 -5.84
N HIS A 39 -1.04 30.18 -5.79
CA HIS A 39 -1.39 31.44 -5.15
C HIS A 39 -2.64 31.28 -4.28
N GLY A 40 -2.75 32.11 -3.26
CA GLY A 40 -3.93 32.21 -2.40
C GLY A 40 -4.57 33.58 -2.49
N VAL A 41 -5.88 33.65 -2.27
CA VAL A 41 -6.62 34.91 -2.21
C VAL A 41 -7.62 34.88 -1.05
N LEU A 42 -7.58 35.91 -0.21
CA LEU A 42 -8.54 36.14 0.87
C LEU A 42 -9.41 37.36 0.51
N PHE A 43 -10.73 37.19 0.51
CA PHE A 43 -11.70 38.29 0.50
C PHE A 43 -12.12 38.58 1.94
N LEU A 44 -11.46 39.53 2.60
CA LEU A 44 -11.72 39.82 4.01
C LEU A 44 -13.03 40.61 4.16
N ASN A 45 -14.13 39.89 4.33
CA ASN A 45 -15.46 40.46 4.52
C ASN A 45 -16.32 39.49 5.34
N SER A 46 -17.02 39.99 6.36
CA SER A 46 -17.85 39.18 7.27
C SER A 46 -19.34 39.22 6.93
N ASN A 47 -19.78 40.07 6.01
CA ASN A 47 -21.17 40.13 5.59
C ASN A 47 -21.58 38.83 4.87
N PRO A 48 -22.88 38.51 4.80
CA PRO A 48 -23.37 37.40 4.00
C PRO A 48 -22.90 37.52 2.55
N GLN A 49 -22.31 36.45 2.03
CA GLN A 49 -21.59 36.45 0.77
C GLN A 49 -21.68 35.10 0.07
N GLU A 50 -21.38 35.08 -1.22
CA GLU A 50 -21.33 33.88 -2.04
C GLU A 50 -20.23 33.94 -3.09
N ILE A 51 -19.74 32.76 -3.45
CA ILE A 51 -18.71 32.56 -4.47
C ILE A 51 -19.29 31.65 -5.54
N THR A 52 -19.36 32.13 -6.78
CA THR A 52 -19.75 31.33 -7.95
C THR A 52 -18.53 31.00 -8.79
N THR A 53 -18.35 29.73 -9.14
CA THR A 53 -17.33 29.24 -10.08
C THR A 53 -17.95 28.87 -11.42
N SER A 54 -17.16 28.95 -12.52
CA SER A 54 -17.61 28.55 -13.86
C SER A 54 -16.54 27.75 -14.63
N PRO A 55 -16.91 27.00 -15.68
CA PRO A 55 -15.96 26.20 -16.48
C PRO A 55 -14.85 27.01 -17.18
N ALA A 56 -15.12 28.25 -17.59
CA ALA A 56 -14.05 29.19 -17.93
C ALA A 56 -13.51 29.70 -16.60
N PRO A 57 -12.25 29.39 -16.19
CA PRO A 57 -11.83 29.55 -14.80
C PRO A 57 -11.91 31.02 -14.39
N HIS A 58 -13.01 31.38 -13.74
CA HIS A 58 -13.27 32.68 -13.14
C HIS A 58 -14.15 32.48 -11.91
N ILE A 59 -13.97 33.37 -10.95
CA ILE A 59 -14.69 33.43 -9.70
C ILE A 59 -15.51 34.72 -9.69
N VAL A 60 -16.80 34.62 -9.36
CA VAL A 60 -17.65 35.78 -9.07
C VAL A 60 -17.92 35.81 -7.57
N TYR A 61 -17.43 36.85 -6.92
CA TYR A 61 -17.67 37.12 -5.50
C TYR A 61 -18.83 38.13 -5.37
N ARG A 62 -19.84 37.82 -4.57
CA ARG A 62 -20.96 38.73 -4.26
C ARG A 62 -21.11 38.82 -2.74
N THR A 63 -21.20 40.04 -2.22
CA THR A 63 -21.48 40.31 -0.80
C THR A 63 -22.58 41.36 -0.72
N ILE A 64 -23.40 41.30 0.33
CA ILE A 64 -24.50 42.25 0.55
C ILE A 64 -24.11 43.46 1.41
N GLY A 65 -22.87 43.49 1.91
CA GLY A 65 -22.36 44.59 2.72
C GLY A 65 -20.84 44.58 2.89
N GLY A 66 -20.33 45.51 3.68
CA GLY A 66 -18.91 45.72 3.90
C GLY A 66 -18.18 46.32 2.68
N ILE A 67 -16.88 46.02 2.57
CA ILE A 67 -16.00 46.48 1.48
C ILE A 67 -15.35 45.28 0.77
N LEU A 68 -14.75 45.52 -0.40
CA LEU A 68 -13.90 44.54 -1.09
C LEU A 68 -12.45 44.74 -0.66
N ASP A 69 -12.06 44.10 0.44
CA ASP A 69 -10.67 44.04 0.90
C ASP A 69 -10.06 42.69 0.52
N ILE A 70 -9.05 42.70 -0.37
CA ILE A 70 -8.57 41.50 -1.06
C ILE A 70 -7.06 41.38 -0.90
N TYR A 71 -6.63 40.25 -0.34
CA TYR A 71 -5.21 39.92 -0.15
C TYR A 71 -4.79 38.80 -1.10
N PHE A 72 -3.63 38.96 -1.73
CA PHE A 72 -3.04 37.96 -2.62
C PHE A 72 -1.74 37.42 -1.99
N PHE A 73 -1.59 36.10 -2.00
CA PHE A 73 -0.47 35.39 -1.40
C PHE A 73 0.24 34.55 -2.49
N PRO A 74 1.32 35.05 -3.10
CA PRO A 74 2.03 34.32 -4.15
C PRO A 74 2.97 33.26 -3.56
N GLY A 75 2.97 32.05 -4.11
CA GLY A 75 3.92 30.99 -3.76
C GLY A 75 5.10 30.91 -4.75
N PRO A 76 6.03 29.98 -4.48
CA PRO A 76 6.22 28.96 -5.51
C PRO A 76 5.59 27.63 -5.09
N ARG A 77 5.32 27.38 -3.81
CA ARG A 77 4.68 26.13 -3.34
C ARG A 77 3.39 26.40 -2.55
N PRO A 78 2.43 25.45 -2.52
CA PRO A 78 1.20 25.57 -1.74
C PRO A 78 1.43 25.90 -0.25
N GLU A 79 2.41 25.25 0.39
CA GLU A 79 2.72 25.52 1.80
C GLU A 79 3.20 26.96 2.04
N ASP A 80 3.93 27.55 1.09
CA ASP A 80 4.42 28.93 1.20
C ASP A 80 3.27 29.95 1.11
N VAL A 81 2.20 29.63 0.35
CA VAL A 81 0.95 30.40 0.30
C VAL A 81 0.25 30.37 1.66
N ILE A 82 0.10 29.18 2.25
CA ILE A 82 -0.57 29.02 3.55
C ILE A 82 0.22 29.72 4.66
N ARG A 83 1.55 29.67 4.66
CA ARG A 83 2.37 30.40 5.63
C ARG A 83 2.18 31.90 5.55
N GLN A 84 2.10 32.48 4.34
CA GLN A 84 1.83 33.91 4.18
C GLN A 84 0.41 34.30 4.61
N TYR A 85 -0.59 33.48 4.27
CA TYR A 85 -1.96 33.67 4.74
C TYR A 85 -2.03 33.66 6.28
N LEU A 86 -1.40 32.69 6.94
CA LEU A 86 -1.39 32.59 8.40
C LEU A 86 -0.51 33.63 9.07
N ALA A 87 0.53 34.15 8.40
CA ALA A 87 1.25 35.32 8.90
C ALA A 87 0.37 36.58 8.95
N LEU A 88 -0.66 36.68 8.09
CA LEU A 88 -1.63 37.77 8.12
C LEU A 88 -2.73 37.54 9.16
N VAL A 89 -3.36 36.36 9.18
CA VAL A 89 -4.55 36.12 10.01
C VAL A 89 -4.26 35.51 11.39
N GLY A 90 -3.02 35.12 11.65
CA GLY A 90 -2.59 34.45 12.88
C GLY A 90 -2.31 32.96 12.64
N THR A 91 -1.18 32.48 13.17
CA THR A 91 -0.81 31.07 13.16
C THR A 91 -1.68 30.27 14.14
N PRO A 92 -1.94 28.99 13.89
CA PRO A 92 -2.79 28.19 14.77
C PRO A 92 -2.22 28.03 16.18
N ALA A 93 -3.08 27.83 17.18
CA ALA A 93 -2.66 27.46 18.52
C ALA A 93 -2.05 26.05 18.53
N VAL A 94 -1.01 25.84 19.34
CA VAL A 94 -0.58 24.47 19.67
C VAL A 94 -1.65 23.87 20.58
N PRO A 95 -2.23 22.69 20.29
CA PRO A 95 -3.08 22.01 21.27
C PRO A 95 -2.23 21.52 22.45
N PRO A 96 -2.78 21.32 23.65
CA PRO A 96 -2.07 20.54 24.66
C PRO A 96 -1.85 19.11 24.16
N TYR A 97 -0.76 18.46 24.55
CA TYR A 97 -0.38 17.16 24.00
C TYR A 97 -1.46 16.10 24.25
N TRP A 98 -2.08 16.13 25.44
CA TRP A 98 -3.18 15.22 25.80
C TRP A 98 -4.41 15.36 24.90
N ALA A 99 -4.64 16.55 24.31
CA ALA A 99 -5.76 16.76 23.39
C ALA A 99 -5.54 16.05 22.04
N LEU A 100 -4.31 15.63 21.71
CA LEU A 100 -4.08 14.74 20.58
C LEU A 100 -4.46 13.29 20.91
N GLY A 101 -4.74 12.92 22.15
CA GLY A 101 -5.26 11.60 22.51
C GLY A 101 -6.66 11.32 21.95
N PHE A 102 -7.13 10.10 22.13
CA PHE A 102 -8.49 9.70 21.77
C PHE A 102 -9.51 10.27 22.78
N GLN A 103 -10.68 10.65 22.27
CA GLN A 103 -11.68 11.40 23.03
C GLN A 103 -13.08 10.81 22.87
N ILE A 104 -13.89 10.91 23.93
CA ILE A 104 -15.28 10.44 23.92
C ILE A 104 -16.24 11.55 24.36
N ASP A 105 -17.34 11.70 23.63
CA ASP A 105 -18.45 12.59 23.97
C ASP A 105 -19.79 11.89 23.79
N TYR A 106 -20.52 11.71 24.90
CA TYR A 106 -21.79 11.03 24.92
C TYR A 106 -22.80 11.78 25.77
N PHE A 107 -24.04 11.83 25.28
CA PHE A 107 -25.18 12.29 26.08
C PHE A 107 -25.49 11.27 27.17
N ALA A 108 -25.59 11.73 28.41
CA ALA A 108 -25.88 10.89 29.56
C ALA A 108 -26.97 11.56 30.41
N SER A 109 -27.88 10.78 30.98
CA SER A 109 -28.98 11.32 31.79
C SER A 109 -28.53 11.73 33.20
N ASN A 110 -27.46 11.13 33.68
CA ASN A 110 -26.91 11.31 35.01
C ASN A 110 -25.44 10.84 35.04
N LEU A 111 -24.76 11.15 36.14
CA LEU A 111 -23.34 10.81 36.33
C LEU A 111 -23.06 9.29 36.29
N THR A 112 -24.00 8.45 36.70
CA THR A 112 -23.83 6.98 36.68
C THR A 112 -23.75 6.45 35.25
N GLU A 113 -24.63 6.93 34.35
CA GLU A 113 -24.62 6.58 32.93
C GLU A 113 -23.35 7.10 32.24
N PHE A 114 -22.91 8.31 32.60
CA PHE A 114 -21.65 8.89 32.12
C PHE A 114 -20.45 8.02 32.52
N ASN A 115 -20.33 7.68 33.81
CA ASN A 115 -19.25 6.84 34.32
C ASN A 115 -19.24 5.44 33.69
N HIS A 116 -20.42 4.83 33.51
CA HIS A 116 -20.52 3.54 32.83
C HIS A 116 -19.95 3.59 31.41
N THR A 117 -20.27 4.65 30.65
CA THR A 117 -19.79 4.83 29.27
C THR A 117 -18.27 4.97 29.21
N VAL A 118 -17.68 5.73 30.13
CA VAL A 118 -16.21 5.86 30.26
C VAL A 118 -15.57 4.49 30.53
N ASN A 119 -16.12 3.73 31.49
CA ASN A 119 -15.55 2.43 31.88
C ASN A 119 -15.65 1.38 30.77
N VAL A 120 -16.70 1.37 29.94
CA VAL A 120 -16.81 0.45 28.80
C VAL A 120 -15.63 0.58 27.83
N ILE A 121 -15.20 1.81 27.55
CA ILE A 121 -14.06 2.07 26.66
C ILE A 121 -12.73 1.65 27.31
N ARG A 122 -12.59 1.91 28.62
CA ARG A 122 -11.39 1.55 29.38
C ARG A 122 -11.24 0.05 29.56
N ASP A 123 -12.33 -0.66 29.86
CA ASP A 123 -12.37 -2.11 29.99
C ASP A 123 -12.02 -2.81 28.66
N ALA A 124 -12.25 -2.12 27.52
CA ALA A 124 -11.82 -2.58 26.20
C ALA A 124 -10.33 -2.34 25.90
N ASN A 125 -9.56 -1.76 26.84
CA ASN A 125 -8.15 -1.37 26.69
C ASN A 125 -7.89 -0.48 25.46
N ILE A 126 -8.82 0.44 25.19
CA ILE A 126 -8.63 1.50 24.20
C ILE A 126 -7.98 2.69 24.93
N PRO A 127 -6.84 3.22 24.45
CA PRO A 127 -6.25 4.43 25.04
C PRO A 127 -7.26 5.58 25.06
N LEU A 128 -7.31 6.33 26.15
CA LEU A 128 -8.30 7.39 26.38
C LEU A 128 -7.68 8.54 27.17
N ASP A 129 -7.77 9.75 26.64
CA ASP A 129 -7.24 10.95 27.32
C ASP A 129 -8.30 11.99 27.65
N VAL A 130 -9.43 12.02 26.95
CA VAL A 130 -10.41 13.10 27.10
C VAL A 130 -11.83 12.58 27.15
N VAL A 131 -12.60 13.03 28.15
CA VAL A 131 -14.04 12.83 28.24
C VAL A 131 -14.76 14.17 28.18
N TYR A 132 -15.91 14.22 27.51
CA TYR A 132 -16.72 15.42 27.40
C TYR A 132 -17.99 15.29 28.24
N ALA A 133 -18.25 16.25 29.13
CA ALA A 133 -19.57 16.42 29.70
C ALA A 133 -20.37 17.40 28.82
N ASN A 134 -21.40 16.86 28.18
CA ASN A 134 -22.32 17.61 27.31
C ASN A 134 -23.35 18.40 28.14
N ILE A 135 -24.25 19.14 27.49
CA ILE A 135 -25.23 20.03 28.14
C ILE A 135 -26.15 19.36 29.18
N ASP A 136 -26.22 18.02 29.22
CA ASP A 136 -27.01 17.27 30.21
C ASP A 136 -26.56 17.49 31.66
N TYR A 137 -25.31 17.93 31.89
CA TYR A 137 -24.83 18.20 33.25
C TYR A 137 -25.47 19.45 33.87
N MET A 138 -25.93 20.36 33.03
CA MET A 138 -26.44 21.68 33.42
C MET A 138 -27.83 21.54 34.04
N ASP A 139 -28.14 22.35 35.05
CA ASP A 139 -29.51 22.44 35.56
C ASP A 139 -30.38 23.13 34.52
N LYS A 140 -31.35 22.39 33.97
CA LYS A 140 -32.25 22.88 32.91
C LYS A 140 -31.51 23.51 31.73
N TYR A 141 -30.35 22.95 31.36
CA TYR A 141 -29.52 23.43 30.26
C TYR A 141 -28.99 24.87 30.44
N GLN A 142 -28.95 25.39 31.66
CA GLN A 142 -28.40 26.72 31.94
C GLN A 142 -26.89 26.64 32.15
N ASP A 143 -26.12 27.39 31.36
CA ASP A 143 -24.66 27.50 31.54
C ASP A 143 -24.29 27.89 32.99
N PHE A 144 -23.14 27.40 33.45
CA PHE A 144 -22.59 27.62 34.80
C PHE A 144 -23.47 27.10 35.95
N THR A 145 -24.20 26.01 35.71
CA THR A 145 -25.00 25.31 36.74
C THR A 145 -24.74 23.79 36.73
N LEU A 146 -25.13 23.12 37.82
CA LEU A 146 -25.11 21.65 37.93
C LEU A 146 -26.52 21.14 38.24
N GLY A 147 -27.01 20.22 37.42
CA GLY A 147 -28.26 19.51 37.67
C GLY A 147 -28.19 18.64 38.92
N LYS A 148 -29.36 18.29 39.47
CA LYS A 148 -29.46 17.50 40.71
C LYS A 148 -28.72 16.16 40.64
N GLU A 149 -28.73 15.50 39.48
CA GLU A 149 -28.08 14.20 39.26
C GLU A 149 -26.58 14.31 38.90
N TRP A 150 -26.03 15.53 38.92
CA TRP A 150 -24.65 15.84 38.50
C TRP A 150 -23.83 16.54 39.60
N GLN A 151 -24.35 16.62 40.83
CA GLN A 151 -23.68 17.30 41.95
C GLN A 151 -22.31 16.71 42.30
N GLN A 152 -22.05 15.46 41.95
CA GLN A 152 -20.76 14.78 42.18
C GLN A 152 -19.79 14.87 40.98
N LEU A 153 -20.12 15.64 39.93
CA LEU A 153 -19.29 15.76 38.73
C LEU A 153 -17.87 16.21 39.05
N SER A 154 -17.72 17.17 39.97
CA SER A 154 -16.41 17.66 40.42
C SER A 154 -15.56 16.55 41.05
N THR A 155 -16.14 15.74 41.94
CA THR A 155 -15.44 14.59 42.53
C THR A 155 -15.05 13.56 41.47
N TYR A 156 -15.91 13.32 40.48
CA TYR A 156 -15.63 12.38 39.41
C TYR A 156 -14.52 12.87 38.47
N PHE A 157 -14.48 14.16 38.12
CA PHE A 157 -13.39 14.73 37.32
C PHE A 157 -12.04 14.60 38.03
N ASN A 158 -11.98 14.87 39.33
CA ASN A 158 -10.75 14.62 40.11
C ASN A 158 -10.32 13.13 40.06
N GLN A 159 -11.26 12.18 40.09
CA GLN A 159 -10.93 10.75 39.95
C GLN A 159 -10.39 10.40 38.56
N LEU A 160 -10.85 11.08 37.51
CA LEU A 160 -10.31 10.93 36.16
C LEU A 160 -8.92 11.54 36.05
N HIS A 161 -8.68 12.70 36.68
CA HIS A 161 -7.36 13.33 36.75
C HIS A 161 -6.34 12.45 37.46
N ASP A 162 -6.72 11.77 38.55
CA ASP A 162 -5.87 10.77 39.23
C ASP A 162 -5.48 9.59 38.33
N GLN A 163 -6.14 9.46 37.17
CA GLN A 163 -5.93 8.41 36.18
C GLN A 163 -5.38 8.98 34.86
N ASP A 164 -4.87 10.21 34.87
CA ASP A 164 -4.32 10.92 33.71
C ASP A 164 -5.34 11.19 32.58
N ILE A 165 -6.64 11.21 32.90
CA ILE A 165 -7.74 11.50 31.97
C ILE A 165 -8.26 12.93 32.22
N HIS A 166 -8.40 13.70 31.14
CA HIS A 166 -8.82 15.09 31.15
C HIS A 166 -10.32 15.21 30.85
N ALA A 167 -10.94 16.27 31.37
CA ALA A 167 -12.36 16.53 31.24
C ALA A 167 -12.61 17.85 30.50
N VAL A 168 -13.48 17.80 29.48
CA VAL A 168 -13.89 18.98 28.69
C VAL A 168 -15.37 19.24 28.91
N LEU A 169 -15.73 20.50 29.13
CA LEU A 169 -17.13 20.91 29.27
C LEU A 169 -17.65 21.52 27.96
N THR A 170 -18.90 21.21 27.65
CA THR A 170 -19.64 21.94 26.63
C THR A 170 -20.29 23.18 27.26
N LEU A 171 -20.15 24.35 26.61
CA LEU A 171 -20.87 25.57 26.96
C LEU A 171 -21.59 26.10 25.72
N ASP A 172 -22.78 26.64 25.88
CA ASP A 172 -23.47 27.33 24.80
C ASP A 172 -23.12 28.82 24.78
N ALA A 173 -23.43 29.51 23.68
CA ALA A 173 -23.23 30.95 23.58
C ALA A 173 -24.34 31.79 24.25
N SER A 174 -25.47 31.18 24.59
CA SER A 174 -26.68 31.89 25.00
C SER A 174 -26.96 31.72 26.49
N ILE A 175 -27.33 32.81 27.18
CA ILE A 175 -27.57 32.78 28.63
C ILE A 175 -29.06 32.87 28.93
N SER A 176 -29.57 31.94 29.73
CA SER A 176 -30.95 31.96 30.22
C SER A 176 -31.23 33.20 31.08
N VAL A 177 -32.27 33.96 30.75
CA VAL A 177 -32.60 35.22 31.46
C VAL A 177 -33.14 35.02 32.87
N THR A 178 -33.43 33.77 33.24
CA THR A 178 -33.82 33.37 34.60
C THR A 178 -32.66 32.82 35.43
N GLY A 179 -31.49 32.62 34.82
CA GLY A 179 -30.32 32.05 35.48
C GLY A 179 -29.52 33.08 36.28
N GLU A 180 -28.78 32.60 37.29
CA GLU A 180 -27.91 33.46 38.12
C GLU A 180 -26.76 34.07 37.31
N ALA A 181 -26.25 33.38 36.29
CA ALA A 181 -25.22 33.91 35.39
C ALA A 181 -25.70 35.18 34.65
N PHE A 182 -26.98 35.24 34.23
CA PHE A 182 -27.54 36.44 33.60
C PHE A 182 -27.60 37.61 34.57
N LYS A 183 -27.99 37.35 35.82
CA LYS A 183 -28.03 38.37 36.86
C LYS A 183 -26.64 38.94 37.14
N ARG A 184 -25.63 38.08 37.28
CA ARG A 184 -24.23 38.51 37.41
C ARG A 184 -23.74 39.28 36.19
N ALA A 185 -24.18 38.90 34.99
CA ALA A 185 -23.89 39.66 33.77
C ALA A 185 -24.44 41.08 33.82
N LEU A 186 -25.69 41.26 34.27
CA LEU A 186 -26.29 42.59 34.44
C LEU A 186 -25.58 43.41 35.51
N ASP A 187 -25.20 42.79 36.63
CA ASP A 187 -24.45 43.42 37.72
C ASP A 187 -23.04 43.84 37.25
N ALA A 188 -22.42 43.08 36.36
CA ALA A 188 -21.14 43.37 35.71
C ALA A 188 -21.27 44.33 34.51
N HIS A 189 -22.48 44.81 34.21
CA HIS A 189 -22.80 45.66 33.06
C HIS A 189 -22.45 45.04 31.69
N ALA A 190 -22.44 43.71 31.58
CA ALA A 190 -22.20 43.01 30.32
C ALA A 190 -23.18 43.46 29.21
N SER A 191 -22.64 43.62 28.00
CA SER A 191 -23.39 44.00 26.81
C SER A 191 -24.01 42.75 26.15
N PHE A 192 -25.24 42.88 25.65
CA PHE A 192 -25.98 41.86 24.92
C PHE A 192 -26.46 42.45 23.59
N PHE A 193 -26.83 41.60 22.62
CA PHE A 193 -27.50 42.07 21.41
C PHE A 193 -28.86 42.68 21.75
N GLU A 194 -29.13 43.89 21.24
CA GLU A 194 -30.31 44.66 21.53
C GLU A 194 -31.13 45.00 20.28
N TRP A 195 -32.44 45.21 20.46
CA TRP A 195 -33.27 45.96 19.54
C TRP A 195 -32.73 47.39 19.37
N GLU A 196 -32.78 47.93 18.15
CA GLU A 196 -32.34 49.30 17.87
C GLU A 196 -33.17 50.31 18.67
N ARG A 197 -34.48 50.08 18.74
CA ARG A 197 -35.45 50.94 19.42
C ARG A 197 -36.35 50.12 20.35
N ILE A 198 -36.79 50.74 21.45
CA ILE A 198 -37.60 50.07 22.47
C ILE A 198 -39.01 49.67 21.99
N ASP A 199 -39.55 50.35 20.98
CA ASP A 199 -40.84 50.04 20.36
C ASP A 199 -40.80 48.78 19.49
N GLN A 200 -39.61 48.34 19.08
CA GLN A 200 -39.41 47.08 18.35
C GLN A 200 -39.38 45.86 19.29
N ALA A 201 -39.00 46.07 20.57
CA ALA A 201 -38.90 44.99 21.54
C ALA A 201 -40.30 44.42 21.87
N PRO A 202 -40.55 43.10 21.70
CA PRO A 202 -41.86 42.50 21.96
C PRO A 202 -42.24 42.59 23.44
N LYS A 203 -43.10 43.54 23.81
CA LYS A 203 -43.53 43.73 25.21
C LYS A 203 -44.12 42.47 25.83
N SER A 204 -44.83 41.67 25.04
CA SER A 204 -45.43 40.39 25.47
C SER A 204 -44.40 39.33 25.89
N ILE A 205 -43.16 39.45 25.42
CA ILE A 205 -42.05 38.55 25.78
C ILE A 205 -41.20 39.20 26.87
N GLN A 206 -40.82 40.47 26.71
CA GLN A 206 -39.98 41.18 27.69
C GLN A 206 -40.63 41.26 29.07
N SER A 207 -41.95 41.43 29.16
CA SER A 207 -42.64 41.54 30.45
C SER A 207 -42.77 40.21 31.20
N LEU A 208 -42.37 39.07 30.60
CA LEU A 208 -42.38 37.77 31.26
C LEU A 208 -41.29 37.66 32.34
N TYR A 209 -40.24 38.47 32.24
CA TYR A 209 -39.08 38.42 33.13
C TYR A 209 -38.79 39.80 33.71
N ASN A 210 -38.67 39.89 35.04
CA ASN A 210 -38.37 41.16 35.71
C ASN A 210 -37.02 41.76 35.27
N SER A 211 -36.05 40.92 34.92
CA SER A 211 -34.70 41.29 34.50
C SER A 211 -34.63 41.92 33.11
N THR A 212 -35.65 41.71 32.26
CA THR A 212 -35.69 42.22 30.87
C THR A 212 -36.90 43.11 30.59
N ASN A 213 -37.75 43.34 31.60
CA ASN A 213 -38.89 44.25 31.47
C ASN A 213 -38.42 45.68 31.15
N ASN A 214 -38.97 46.26 30.08
CA ASN A 214 -38.59 47.57 29.53
C ASN A 214 -37.11 47.68 29.09
N THR A 215 -36.43 46.58 28.79
CA THR A 215 -35.09 46.60 28.19
C THR A 215 -35.14 46.38 26.68
N LYS A 216 -34.06 46.75 25.99
CA LYS A 216 -33.87 46.47 24.55
C LYS A 216 -33.18 45.13 24.30
N ILE A 217 -32.83 44.34 25.32
CA ILE A 217 -32.12 43.07 25.14
C ILE A 217 -32.95 42.13 24.26
N MET A 218 -32.37 41.65 23.17
CA MET A 218 -33.03 40.74 22.23
C MET A 218 -33.07 39.33 22.81
N LEU A 219 -34.27 38.75 22.89
CA LEU A 219 -34.51 37.43 23.46
C LEU A 219 -34.81 36.42 22.37
N GLY A 220 -34.05 35.33 22.36
CA GLY A 220 -34.28 34.18 21.49
C GLY A 220 -34.61 32.92 22.28
N VAL A 221 -34.61 31.80 21.58
CA VAL A 221 -34.81 30.46 22.13
C VAL A 221 -33.57 29.59 21.87
N SER A 222 -33.17 28.82 22.87
CA SER A 222 -32.11 27.80 22.84
C SER A 222 -32.50 26.69 23.83
N TRP A 223 -31.60 25.80 24.24
CA TRP A 223 -31.90 24.66 25.10
C TRP A 223 -32.58 24.95 26.46
N PRO A 224 -32.31 26.06 27.16
CA PRO A 224 -32.98 26.37 28.42
C PRO A 224 -34.51 26.39 28.35
N ASP A 225 -35.16 26.13 29.48
CA ASP A 225 -36.64 26.15 29.60
C ASP A 225 -37.26 27.56 29.57
N ALA A 226 -36.44 28.60 29.44
CA ALA A 226 -36.80 30.02 29.36
C ALA A 226 -36.08 30.70 28.17
N HIS A 227 -36.50 31.92 27.83
CA HIS A 227 -35.83 32.70 26.79
C HIS A 227 -34.37 32.99 27.16
N VAL A 228 -33.53 33.13 26.14
CA VAL A 228 -32.09 33.38 26.29
C VAL A 228 -31.68 34.71 25.68
N ALA A 229 -30.67 35.34 26.28
CA ALA A 229 -29.99 36.50 25.75
C ALA A 229 -28.61 36.11 25.18
N PHE A 230 -28.13 36.88 24.21
CA PHE A 230 -26.87 36.60 23.51
C PHE A 230 -25.82 37.65 23.87
N PRO A 231 -24.75 37.29 24.61
CA PRO A 231 -23.70 38.22 24.99
C PRO A 231 -22.97 38.80 23.78
N ASP A 232 -22.60 40.08 23.85
CA ASP A 232 -21.80 40.79 22.87
C ASP A 232 -20.31 40.63 23.19
N PHE A 233 -19.67 39.59 22.65
CA PHE A 233 -18.26 39.27 22.95
C PHE A 233 -17.23 40.25 22.37
N GLY A 234 -17.64 41.27 21.60
CA GLY A 234 -16.74 42.36 21.24
C GLY A 234 -16.69 43.50 22.26
N ALA A 235 -17.51 43.45 23.31
CA ALA A 235 -17.46 44.39 24.42
C ALA A 235 -16.53 43.90 25.54
N GLU A 236 -15.64 44.78 26.02
CA GLU A 236 -14.64 44.43 27.04
C GLU A 236 -15.29 43.99 28.36
N GLU A 237 -16.37 44.64 28.79
CA GLU A 237 -17.08 44.26 30.01
C GLU A 237 -17.75 42.88 29.91
N THR A 238 -18.24 42.49 28.72
CA THR A 238 -18.78 41.15 28.48
C THR A 238 -17.69 40.09 28.52
N ILE A 239 -16.51 40.38 27.94
CA ILE A 239 -15.35 39.49 28.00
C ILE A 239 -14.93 39.28 29.45
N ASN A 240 -14.84 40.34 30.25
CA ASN A 240 -14.42 40.24 31.65
C ASN A 240 -15.42 39.44 32.49
N TRP A 241 -16.73 39.69 32.33
CA TRP A 241 -17.77 38.87 32.95
C TRP A 241 -17.64 37.38 32.56
N TRP A 242 -17.45 37.10 31.27
CA TRP A 242 -17.30 35.72 30.78
C TRP A 242 -16.08 35.01 31.36
N VAL A 243 -14.96 35.73 31.49
CA VAL A 243 -13.74 35.23 32.15
C VAL A 243 -14.02 34.89 33.61
N ASP A 244 -14.72 35.77 34.33
CA ASP A 244 -15.05 35.58 35.75
C ASP A 244 -16.01 34.40 35.95
N GLU A 245 -17.01 34.22 35.08
CA GLU A 245 -17.93 33.07 35.13
C GLU A 245 -17.19 31.74 34.92
N ILE A 246 -16.32 31.67 33.90
CA ILE A 246 -15.53 30.47 33.61
C ILE A 246 -14.57 30.16 34.76
N ALA A 247 -13.88 31.18 35.31
CA ALA A 247 -12.97 31.01 36.44
C ALA A 247 -13.72 30.52 37.68
N THR A 248 -14.86 31.14 38.00
CA THR A 248 -15.72 30.75 39.14
C THR A 248 -16.24 29.33 38.97
N PHE A 249 -16.68 28.96 37.76
CA PHE A 249 -17.19 27.61 37.51
C PHE A 249 -16.08 26.56 37.53
N HIS A 250 -14.85 26.90 37.13
CA HIS A 250 -13.69 26.04 37.24
C HIS A 250 -13.33 25.71 38.71
N GLU A 251 -13.52 26.65 39.64
CA GLU A 251 -13.38 26.39 41.07
C GLU A 251 -14.41 25.36 41.58
N MET A 252 -15.58 25.27 40.94
CA MET A 252 -16.62 24.29 41.27
C MET A 252 -16.37 22.94 40.58
N VAL A 253 -15.98 22.95 39.31
CA VAL A 253 -15.81 21.78 38.45
C VAL A 253 -14.44 21.90 37.76
N PRO A 254 -13.43 21.09 38.11
CA PRO A 254 -12.09 21.23 37.55
C PRO A 254 -12.05 20.63 36.13
N PHE A 255 -12.30 21.46 35.12
CA PHE A 255 -12.23 21.07 33.71
C PHE A 255 -10.93 21.53 33.05
N ASP A 256 -10.45 20.76 32.07
CA ASP A 256 -9.19 21.01 31.36
C ASP A 256 -9.38 21.73 30.02
N GLY A 257 -10.63 21.85 29.57
CA GLY A 257 -10.98 22.52 28.34
C GLY A 257 -12.46 22.82 28.20
N ILE A 258 -12.78 23.63 27.20
CA ILE A 258 -14.15 24.05 26.87
C ILE A 258 -14.41 23.80 25.39
N TRP A 259 -15.60 23.28 25.08
CA TRP A 259 -16.17 23.31 23.75
C TRP A 259 -17.34 24.28 23.71
N ILE A 260 -17.16 25.42 23.04
CA ILE A 260 -18.24 26.37 22.79
C ILE A 260 -19.09 25.93 21.59
N LYS A 261 -20.39 25.81 21.81
CA LYS A 261 -21.38 25.35 20.82
C LYS A 261 -22.42 26.42 20.54
N ARG A 262 -23.13 26.26 19.42
CA ARG A 262 -24.27 27.12 19.02
C ARG A 262 -23.90 28.59 18.87
N ASN A 263 -22.64 28.86 18.55
CA ASN A 263 -22.04 30.19 18.52
C ASN A 263 -21.98 30.80 17.12
N GLU A 264 -22.89 30.40 16.24
CA GLU A 264 -23.08 31.02 14.93
C GLU A 264 -23.49 32.50 14.96
N PRO A 265 -24.26 33.05 15.93
CA PRO A 265 -25.02 32.47 17.05
C PRO A 265 -26.35 31.86 16.61
N ALA A 266 -26.73 30.72 17.19
CA ALA A 266 -27.91 30.00 16.76
C ALA A 266 -29.12 30.23 17.70
N SER A 267 -30.30 30.47 17.13
CA SER A 267 -31.56 30.56 17.87
C SER A 267 -32.62 29.64 17.24
N PHE A 268 -33.39 28.94 18.07
CA PHE A 268 -34.41 28.00 17.64
C PHE A 268 -35.68 28.73 17.17
N GLY A 269 -36.15 28.38 15.96
CA GLY A 269 -37.46 28.78 15.49
C GLY A 269 -37.62 30.24 15.08
N THR A 270 -36.54 31.01 14.89
CA THR A 270 -36.65 32.42 14.47
C THR A 270 -37.48 32.54 13.21
N ASP A 271 -38.54 33.36 13.28
CA ASP A 271 -39.55 33.59 12.24
C ASP A 271 -40.47 32.38 11.91
N GLU A 272 -40.44 31.32 12.72
CA GLU A 272 -41.28 30.13 12.54
C GLU A 272 -42.54 30.18 13.43
N THR A 273 -43.71 29.89 12.87
CA THR A 273 -44.97 29.84 13.64
C THR A 273 -45.21 28.50 14.34
N ASP A 274 -44.61 27.41 13.84
CA ASP A 274 -44.67 26.06 14.42
C ASP A 274 -43.27 25.41 14.44
N PRO A 275 -42.34 25.92 15.27
CA PRO A 275 -40.97 25.41 15.31
C PRO A 275 -40.92 23.98 15.85
N TRP A 276 -39.90 23.23 15.43
CA TRP A 276 -39.73 21.80 15.74
C TRP A 276 -39.87 21.48 17.24
N TYR A 277 -39.34 22.34 18.11
CA TYR A 277 -39.32 22.12 19.55
C TYR A 277 -40.71 22.17 20.21
N PHE A 278 -41.75 22.67 19.53
CA PHE A 278 -43.14 22.57 20.00
C PHE A 278 -43.67 21.13 20.04
N LYS A 279 -43.04 20.23 19.28
CA LYS A 279 -43.34 18.80 19.22
C LYS A 279 -42.43 17.99 20.14
N SER A 280 -41.34 18.58 20.64
CA SER A 280 -40.42 17.91 21.54
C SER A 280 -40.96 17.87 22.97
N PRO A 281 -41.04 16.69 23.62
CA PRO A 281 -41.42 16.61 25.03
C PRO A 281 -40.32 17.09 25.98
N LYS A 282 -39.10 17.33 25.48
CA LYS A 282 -37.92 17.74 26.26
C LYS A 282 -37.72 19.25 26.32
N HIS A 283 -38.54 20.02 25.62
CA HIS A 283 -38.38 21.47 25.50
C HIS A 283 -39.67 22.21 25.87
N SER A 284 -39.55 23.36 26.52
CA SER A 284 -40.67 24.24 26.83
C SER A 284 -41.26 24.86 25.56
N LYS A 285 -42.59 24.99 25.50
CA LYS A 285 -43.29 25.67 24.39
C LYS A 285 -43.25 27.19 24.56
N ILE A 286 -42.06 27.77 24.49
CA ILE A 286 -41.84 29.22 24.56
C ILE A 286 -41.86 29.84 23.17
N ALA A 287 -42.42 31.04 23.05
CA ALA A 287 -42.58 31.73 21.77
C ALA A 287 -41.20 31.99 21.13
N PRO A 288 -41.02 31.72 19.82
CA PRO A 288 -39.76 32.02 19.14
C PRO A 288 -39.57 33.51 18.91
N LEU A 289 -38.34 33.90 18.57
CA LEU A 289 -38.01 35.25 18.11
C LEU A 289 -38.72 35.54 16.78
N MET A 290 -39.40 36.67 16.69
CA MET A 290 -40.09 37.13 15.47
C MET A 290 -39.50 38.47 15.03
N CYS A 291 -38.87 38.48 13.87
CA CYS A 291 -38.26 39.66 13.26
C CYS A 291 -39.27 40.47 12.44
N PRO A 292 -39.09 41.79 12.31
CA PRO A 292 -39.97 42.61 11.47
C PRO A 292 -39.66 42.37 9.98
N LEU A 293 -40.40 41.47 9.34
CA LEU A 293 -40.19 41.08 7.94
C LEU A 293 -40.93 41.98 6.92
N ASN A 294 -41.62 43.03 7.38
CA ASN A 294 -42.33 43.99 6.53
C ASN A 294 -41.99 45.44 6.90
N GLY A 295 -42.10 46.36 5.93
CA GLY A 295 -41.86 47.79 6.14
C GLY A 295 -40.36 48.15 6.17
N THR A 296 -40.01 49.30 6.76
CA THR A 296 -38.63 49.82 6.76
C THR A 296 -37.69 49.03 7.66
N ASP A 297 -38.20 48.43 8.73
CA ASP A 297 -37.38 47.65 9.68
C ASP A 297 -36.95 46.28 9.10
N ALA A 298 -37.57 45.83 8.00
CA ALA A 298 -37.21 44.60 7.30
C ALA A 298 -35.94 44.70 6.44
N TYR A 299 -35.39 45.91 6.28
CA TYR A 299 -34.30 46.20 5.34
C TYR A 299 -33.08 45.27 5.49
N TYR A 300 -32.73 44.89 6.72
CA TYR A 300 -31.58 44.04 7.00
C TYR A 300 -31.88 42.53 6.91
N ASP A 301 -33.10 42.10 7.24
CA ASP A 301 -33.50 40.69 7.19
C ASP A 301 -33.93 40.25 5.79
N VAL A 302 -34.42 41.21 4.98
CA VAL A 302 -34.87 41.05 3.59
C VAL A 302 -34.09 42.02 2.68
N PRO A 303 -32.78 41.81 2.48
CA PRO A 303 -31.96 42.70 1.66
C PRO A 303 -32.39 42.66 0.17
N PRO A 304 -32.06 43.70 -0.63
CA PRO A 304 -32.38 43.72 -2.07
C PRO A 304 -31.77 42.55 -2.86
N TYR A 305 -30.64 42.01 -2.40
CA TYR A 305 -30.02 40.81 -2.92
C TYR A 305 -30.12 39.69 -1.90
N GLU A 306 -30.96 38.71 -2.17
CA GLU A 306 -31.05 37.49 -1.38
C GLU A 306 -29.88 36.58 -1.76
N THR A 307 -28.96 36.35 -0.82
CA THR A 307 -27.86 35.42 -1.04
C THR A 307 -28.39 34.01 -1.27
N PHE A 308 -27.60 33.17 -1.94
CA PHE A 308 -27.95 31.77 -2.18
C PHE A 308 -28.30 31.00 -0.89
N SER A 309 -27.73 31.42 0.25
CA SER A 309 -28.03 30.88 1.59
C SER A 309 -29.44 31.15 2.09
N VAL A 310 -30.17 32.11 1.53
CA VAL A 310 -31.60 32.32 1.82
C VAL A 310 -32.46 31.49 0.86
N PHE A 311 -32.13 31.50 -0.43
CA PHE A 311 -32.89 30.79 -1.45
C PHE A 311 -32.92 29.28 -1.23
N LEU A 312 -31.77 28.66 -0.91
CA LEU A 312 -31.65 27.20 -0.79
C LEU A 312 -32.42 26.60 0.40
N TYR A 313 -32.84 27.42 1.36
CA TYR A 313 -33.61 26.98 2.53
C TYR A 313 -35.10 27.31 2.42
N ARG A 314 -35.55 27.84 1.28
CA ARG A 314 -36.98 27.97 0.99
C ARG A 314 -37.54 26.67 0.46
N ASP A 315 -38.69 26.25 0.99
CA ASP A 315 -39.52 25.21 0.39
C ASP A 315 -41.00 25.60 0.41
N ASP A 316 -41.88 24.73 -0.07
CA ASP A 316 -43.33 24.99 -0.16
C ASP A 316 -43.99 25.25 1.21
N THR A 317 -43.31 24.95 2.31
CA THR A 317 -43.80 25.03 3.69
C THR A 317 -43.06 26.03 4.57
N MET A 318 -41.83 26.43 4.20
CA MET A 318 -40.97 27.29 5.02
C MET A 318 -40.42 28.48 4.22
N GLN A 319 -40.75 29.70 4.68
CA GLN A 319 -40.08 30.92 4.23
C GLN A 319 -38.73 31.05 4.95
N SER A 320 -37.70 31.50 4.24
CA SER A 320 -36.37 31.74 4.80
C SER A 320 -35.88 33.16 4.52
N TYR A 321 -35.15 33.69 5.50
CA TYR A 321 -34.61 35.05 5.60
C TYR A 321 -33.19 35.00 6.19
N LEU A 322 -32.47 36.12 6.23
CA LEU A 322 -31.15 36.14 6.88
C LEU A 322 -31.21 35.81 8.39
N SER A 323 -32.30 36.18 9.06
CA SER A 323 -32.59 35.85 10.47
C SER A 323 -32.89 34.37 10.73
N SER A 324 -33.15 33.56 9.70
CA SER A 324 -33.53 32.15 9.89
C SER A 324 -32.47 31.39 10.71
N LYS A 325 -32.92 30.81 11.83
CA LYS A 325 -32.09 30.05 12.80
C LYS A 325 -31.02 30.90 13.53
N THR A 326 -31.13 32.23 13.51
CA THR A 326 -30.24 33.16 14.22
C THR A 326 -31.04 34.36 14.76
N LEU A 327 -30.39 35.49 15.07
CA LEU A 327 -31.07 36.70 15.58
C LEU A 327 -31.54 37.61 14.43
N CYS A 328 -32.38 38.59 14.72
CA CYS A 328 -32.80 39.56 13.71
C CYS A 328 -31.62 40.42 13.25
N MET A 329 -31.45 40.61 11.94
CA MET A 329 -30.30 41.31 11.37
C MET A 329 -30.22 42.79 11.77
N LEU A 330 -31.32 43.39 12.21
CA LEU A 330 -31.36 44.75 12.77
C LEU A 330 -30.75 44.87 14.19
N ALA A 331 -30.48 43.75 14.87
CA ALA A 331 -29.94 43.77 16.23
C ALA A 331 -28.62 44.55 16.31
N VAL A 332 -28.49 45.40 17.32
CA VAL A 332 -27.31 46.24 17.55
C VAL A 332 -26.57 45.83 18.82
N SER A 333 -25.26 45.91 18.80
CA SER A 333 -24.38 45.74 19.97
C SER A 333 -23.26 46.79 19.94
N LYS A 334 -22.34 46.78 20.90
CA LYS A 334 -21.16 47.68 20.86
C LYS A 334 -20.24 47.35 19.68
N SER A 335 -20.25 46.10 19.23
CA SER A 335 -19.50 45.63 18.07
C SER A 335 -20.07 46.10 16.73
N GLY A 336 -21.30 46.62 16.72
CA GLY A 336 -22.02 47.01 15.51
C GLY A 336 -23.33 46.25 15.35
N ARG A 337 -23.89 46.29 14.15
CA ARG A 337 -25.13 45.58 13.82
C ARG A 337 -24.82 44.14 13.45
N ILE A 338 -25.67 43.21 13.88
CA ILE A 338 -25.46 41.79 13.61
C ILE A 338 -25.43 41.47 12.10
N TYR A 339 -26.12 42.25 11.26
CA TYR A 339 -25.99 42.17 9.79
C TYR A 339 -24.53 42.13 9.31
N ASP A 340 -23.65 42.95 9.91
CA ASP A 340 -22.23 43.02 9.58
C ASP A 340 -21.37 42.06 10.42
N THR A 341 -21.77 41.79 11.66
CA THR A 341 -20.93 41.11 12.67
C THR A 341 -21.32 39.66 12.96
N LYS A 342 -22.43 39.14 12.41
CA LYS A 342 -22.93 37.77 12.67
C LYS A 342 -21.82 36.74 12.53
N ASN A 343 -21.09 36.77 11.41
CA ASN A 343 -20.05 35.78 11.12
C ASN A 343 -18.77 35.96 11.96
N LEU A 344 -18.67 37.02 12.77
CA LEU A 344 -17.57 37.26 13.71
C LEU A 344 -17.88 36.77 15.12
N TYR A 345 -19.15 36.48 15.44
CA TYR A 345 -19.59 36.16 16.80
C TYR A 345 -18.81 34.99 17.41
N GLY A 346 -18.69 33.88 16.69
CA GLY A 346 -17.97 32.69 17.16
C GLY A 346 -16.47 32.93 17.36
N LEU A 347 -15.84 33.75 16.51
CA LEU A 347 -14.45 34.18 16.69
C LEU A 347 -14.30 35.04 17.96
N GLN A 348 -15.18 36.02 18.15
CA GLN A 348 -15.15 36.90 19.33
C GLN A 348 -15.35 36.12 20.63
N GLN A 349 -16.29 35.16 20.66
CA GLN A 349 -16.44 34.25 21.79
C GLN A 349 -15.20 33.38 21.99
N SER A 350 -14.60 32.86 20.91
CA SER A 350 -13.38 32.04 21.01
C SER A 350 -12.22 32.83 21.63
N ILE A 351 -12.07 34.11 21.29
CA ILE A 351 -11.08 35.02 21.90
C ILE A 351 -11.36 35.19 23.40
N ALA A 352 -12.61 35.46 23.78
CA ALA A 352 -13.02 35.63 25.17
C ALA A 352 -12.79 34.36 25.99
N THR A 353 -13.18 33.20 25.46
CA THR A 353 -13.01 31.90 26.12
C THR A 353 -11.55 31.47 26.19
N HIS A 354 -10.73 31.78 25.18
CA HIS A 354 -9.29 31.52 25.23
C HIS A 354 -8.63 32.30 26.38
N LYS A 355 -8.97 33.59 26.53
CA LYS A 355 -8.53 34.42 27.68
C LYS A 355 -9.01 33.83 29.00
N ALA A 356 -10.26 33.35 29.05
CA ALA A 356 -10.82 32.75 30.25
C ALA A 356 -10.11 31.46 30.67
N LEU A 357 -9.79 30.57 29.73
CA LEU A 357 -9.03 29.34 29.99
C LEU A 357 -7.63 29.63 30.53
N GLN A 358 -6.95 30.66 30.00
CA GLN A 358 -5.64 31.08 30.52
C GLN A 358 -5.71 31.53 31.99
N VAL A 359 -6.78 32.21 32.39
CA VAL A 359 -7.00 32.66 33.77
C VAL A 359 -7.40 31.49 34.67
N ALA A 360 -8.35 30.65 34.24
CA ALA A 360 -8.94 29.59 35.05
C ALA A 360 -7.96 28.42 35.31
N ILE A 361 -7.25 27.97 34.27
CA ILE A 361 -6.45 26.74 34.32
C ILE A 361 -4.96 27.05 34.58
N SER A 362 -4.48 28.25 34.22
CA SER A 362 -3.05 28.64 34.25
C SER A 362 -2.11 27.72 33.44
N LYS A 363 -2.67 26.79 32.68
CA LYS A 363 -2.03 25.93 31.67
C LYS A 363 -2.76 26.10 30.35
N ARG A 364 -2.21 25.51 29.29
CA ARG A 364 -2.82 25.45 27.97
C ARG A 364 -4.04 24.54 27.99
N GLY A 365 -5.22 25.13 28.16
CA GLY A 365 -6.49 24.42 28.05
C GLY A 365 -6.86 24.10 26.59
N LEU A 366 -7.72 23.10 26.40
CA LEU A 366 -8.30 22.84 25.09
C LEU A 366 -9.50 23.77 24.84
N LEU A 367 -9.53 24.45 23.68
CA LEU A 367 -10.70 25.18 23.20
C LEU A 367 -11.17 24.63 21.85
N LEU A 368 -12.43 24.21 21.78
CA LEU A 368 -13.11 23.87 20.53
C LEU A 368 -14.24 24.87 20.27
N SER A 369 -14.48 25.19 18.99
CA SER A 369 -15.52 26.13 18.57
C SER A 369 -16.24 25.63 17.31
N GLU A 370 -17.58 25.74 17.28
CA GLU A 370 -18.37 25.38 16.08
C GLU A 370 -18.31 26.47 15.01
N SER A 371 -18.44 27.73 15.38
CA SER A 371 -18.42 28.87 14.46
C SER A 371 -17.09 29.63 14.56
N LEU A 372 -16.41 29.78 13.42
CA LEU A 372 -15.15 30.50 13.31
C LEU A 372 -15.10 31.30 12.00
N PHE A 373 -14.18 32.27 11.98
CA PHE A 373 -13.83 33.15 10.86
C PHE A 373 -12.30 33.07 10.66
N PRO A 374 -11.69 33.59 9.56
CA PRO A 374 -10.23 33.78 9.50
C PRO A 374 -9.66 34.32 10.82
N SER A 375 -8.52 33.78 11.26
CA SER A 375 -7.95 33.90 12.63
C SER A 375 -8.44 32.90 13.67
N GLY A 376 -9.56 32.20 13.44
CA GLY A 376 -10.15 31.27 14.43
C GLY A 376 -9.20 30.19 14.95
N GLY A 377 -8.35 29.64 14.09
CA GLY A 377 -7.36 28.63 14.45
C GLY A 377 -6.30 29.10 15.43
N HIS A 378 -6.08 30.41 15.55
CA HIS A 378 -5.17 31.01 16.52
C HIS A 378 -5.66 30.84 17.97
N TYR A 379 -6.96 30.62 18.17
CA TYR A 379 -7.58 30.53 19.49
C TYR A 379 -8.17 29.16 19.78
N ALA A 380 -8.76 28.51 18.78
CA ALA A 380 -9.57 27.31 18.96
C ALA A 380 -9.36 26.28 17.83
N GLY A 381 -9.55 25.01 18.20
CA GLY A 381 -9.82 23.96 17.23
C GLY A 381 -11.27 23.96 16.76
N HIS A 382 -11.58 23.03 15.85
CA HIS A 382 -12.91 22.92 15.26
C HIS A 382 -13.36 21.46 15.10
N ALA A 383 -14.65 21.21 15.34
CA ALA A 383 -15.30 19.98 14.93
C ALA A 383 -16.14 20.27 13.68
N LEU A 384 -16.07 19.44 12.64
CA LEU A 384 -16.76 19.64 11.35
C LEU A 384 -18.31 19.69 11.41
N GLY A 385 -18.88 19.70 12.61
CA GLY A 385 -20.31 19.76 12.90
C GLY A 385 -20.95 18.38 13.07
N ASP A 386 -22.26 18.41 13.37
CA ASP A 386 -23.07 17.22 13.59
C ASP A 386 -23.30 16.47 12.26
N ASN A 387 -22.41 15.51 11.97
CA ASN A 387 -22.44 14.69 10.77
C ASN A 387 -23.43 13.51 10.90
N PHE A 388 -23.73 12.83 9.78
CA PHE A 388 -24.60 11.64 9.78
C PHE A 388 -23.77 10.36 9.72
N ALA A 389 -24.24 9.29 10.38
CA ALA A 389 -23.70 7.94 10.32
C ALA A 389 -23.88 7.29 8.94
N THR A 390 -23.15 7.80 7.94
CA THR A 390 -23.20 7.37 6.54
C THR A 390 -21.80 7.32 5.91
N TRP A 391 -21.59 6.41 4.97
CA TRP A 391 -20.34 6.31 4.19
C TRP A 391 -19.99 7.59 3.42
N SER A 392 -21.01 8.35 2.98
CA SER A 392 -20.77 9.63 2.33
C SER A 392 -20.18 10.67 3.29
N ASN A 393 -20.59 10.69 4.56
CA ASN A 393 -20.04 11.62 5.55
C ASN A 393 -18.63 11.18 5.99
N LEU A 394 -18.37 9.87 6.10
CA LEU A 394 -17.02 9.31 6.27
C LEU A 394 -16.07 9.77 5.15
N ALA A 395 -16.51 9.75 3.88
CA ALA A 395 -15.66 10.21 2.78
C ALA A 395 -15.45 11.73 2.78
N ARG A 396 -16.50 12.49 3.09
CA ARG A 396 -16.46 13.96 3.10
C ARG A 396 -15.63 14.53 4.25
N SER A 397 -15.51 13.84 5.39
CA SER A 397 -14.65 14.29 6.48
C SER A 397 -13.17 14.35 6.07
N VAL A 398 -12.72 13.47 5.17
CA VAL A 398 -11.35 13.51 4.61
C VAL A 398 -11.10 14.84 3.90
N VAL A 399 -12.05 15.29 3.07
CA VAL A 399 -11.95 16.56 2.34
C VAL A 399 -12.09 17.76 3.29
N GLY A 400 -13.07 17.71 4.21
CA GLY A 400 -13.30 18.76 5.19
C GLY A 400 -12.07 19.05 6.05
N ILE A 401 -11.41 18.02 6.58
CA ILE A 401 -10.21 18.17 7.42
C ILE A 401 -9.05 18.82 6.65
N GLN A 402 -8.86 18.43 5.38
CA GLN A 402 -7.84 19.05 4.52
C GLN A 402 -8.16 20.53 4.26
N LEU A 403 -9.43 20.89 4.03
CA LEU A 403 -9.85 22.28 3.86
C LEU A 403 -9.60 23.12 5.11
N PHE A 404 -9.90 22.60 6.31
CA PHE A 404 -9.66 23.34 7.54
C PHE A 404 -8.18 23.55 7.85
N ASN A 405 -7.30 22.65 7.40
CA ASN A 405 -5.86 22.91 7.42
C ASN A 405 -5.47 24.07 6.50
N ILE A 406 -6.07 24.15 5.30
CA ILE A 406 -5.90 25.29 4.38
C ILE A 406 -6.44 26.59 5.01
N PHE A 407 -7.53 26.53 5.77
CA PHE A 407 -8.10 27.68 6.48
C PHE A 407 -7.32 28.10 7.73
N GLY A 408 -6.29 27.35 8.13
CA GLY A 408 -5.46 27.67 9.29
C GLY A 408 -5.90 27.04 10.61
N ILE A 409 -6.70 25.97 10.56
CA ILE A 409 -7.27 25.28 11.73
C ILE A 409 -6.87 23.80 11.68
N PRO A 410 -5.61 23.46 12.01
CA PRO A 410 -5.11 22.10 11.88
C PRO A 410 -5.64 21.15 12.95
N TYR A 411 -6.06 21.66 14.12
CA TYR A 411 -6.68 20.86 15.17
C TYR A 411 -8.18 20.71 14.89
N VAL A 412 -8.48 19.80 13.96
CA VAL A 412 -9.81 19.57 13.40
C VAL A 412 -10.12 18.07 13.27
N GLY A 413 -11.41 17.72 13.31
CA GLY A 413 -11.90 16.36 13.14
C GLY A 413 -13.42 16.32 12.89
N ALA A 414 -13.92 15.14 12.51
CA ALA A 414 -15.34 14.84 12.43
C ALA A 414 -15.73 13.87 13.54
N ASP A 415 -16.99 13.88 13.95
CA ASP A 415 -17.52 12.92 14.93
C ASP A 415 -17.43 11.49 14.38
N ILE A 416 -16.58 10.67 15.01
CA ILE A 416 -16.31 9.30 14.60
C ILE A 416 -17.58 8.46 14.80
N CYS A 417 -17.85 7.57 13.84
CA CYS A 417 -19.08 6.77 13.68
C CYS A 417 -20.34 7.53 13.26
N GLY A 418 -20.30 8.86 13.31
CA GLY A 418 -21.39 9.74 12.89
C GLY A 418 -22.33 10.11 14.04
N PHE A 419 -22.68 11.38 14.13
CA PHE A 419 -23.51 11.93 15.19
C PHE A 419 -24.99 11.54 15.05
N HIS A 420 -25.57 11.79 13.87
CA HIS A 420 -26.97 11.56 13.57
C HIS A 420 -27.24 10.20 12.90
N GLY A 421 -28.40 9.60 13.15
CA GLY A 421 -28.93 8.46 12.40
C GLY A 421 -29.44 7.30 13.26
N GLU A 422 -30.49 6.61 12.79
CA GLU A 422 -31.19 5.57 13.56
C GLU A 422 -30.44 4.22 13.62
N THR A 423 -29.48 3.94 12.74
CA THR A 423 -28.76 2.65 12.70
C THR A 423 -27.28 2.82 12.35
N ILE A 424 -26.41 2.78 13.36
CA ILE A 424 -24.95 2.74 13.21
C ILE A 424 -24.54 1.27 12.99
N THR A 425 -23.94 0.95 11.83
CA THR A 425 -23.44 -0.40 11.54
C THR A 425 -22.01 -0.59 12.04
N ASP A 426 -21.67 -1.80 12.50
CA ASP A 426 -20.31 -2.14 12.96
C ASP A 426 -19.24 -1.90 11.89
N ASP A 427 -19.51 -2.21 10.61
CA ASP A 427 -18.54 -1.99 9.51
C ASP A 427 -18.21 -0.49 9.35
N LEU A 428 -19.25 0.36 9.23
CA LEU A 428 -19.07 1.82 9.15
C LEU A 428 -18.29 2.37 10.35
N CYS A 429 -18.68 2.00 11.58
CA CYS A 429 -18.03 2.53 12.78
C CYS A 429 -16.59 2.02 12.90
N SER A 430 -16.31 0.75 12.55
CA SER A 430 -14.96 0.20 12.48
C SER A 430 -14.08 0.97 11.48
N ARG A 431 -14.58 1.24 10.27
CA ARG A 431 -13.86 2.03 9.25
C ARG A 431 -13.67 3.49 9.68
N TRP A 432 -14.63 4.04 10.40
CA TRP A 432 -14.52 5.40 10.92
C TRP A 432 -13.51 5.50 12.05
N HIS A 433 -13.38 4.51 12.93
CA HIS A 433 -12.30 4.48 13.91
C HIS A 433 -10.93 4.36 13.24
N GLN A 434 -10.81 3.50 12.23
CA GLN A 434 -9.61 3.36 11.41
C GLN A 434 -9.18 4.68 10.77
N LEU A 435 -10.10 5.43 10.16
CA LEU A 435 -9.81 6.76 9.60
C LEU A 435 -9.61 7.83 10.68
N GLY A 436 -10.48 7.84 11.70
CA GLY A 436 -10.56 8.87 12.73
C GLY A 436 -9.35 8.90 13.66
N ALA A 437 -8.65 7.78 13.80
CA ALA A 437 -7.33 7.72 14.44
C ALA A 437 -6.29 8.65 13.77
N PHE A 438 -6.53 9.08 12.52
CA PHE A 438 -5.68 10.01 11.77
C PHE A 438 -6.22 11.45 11.73
N TYR A 439 -7.27 11.78 12.49
CA TYR A 439 -7.72 13.17 12.65
C TYR A 439 -6.89 13.88 13.72
N SER A 440 -6.69 15.19 13.64
CA SER A 440 -6.05 15.89 14.77
C SER A 440 -6.94 15.84 16.01
N LEU A 441 -8.24 16.09 15.84
CA LEU A 441 -9.28 15.85 16.84
C LEU A 441 -9.90 14.46 16.62
N ALA A 442 -9.45 13.45 17.37
CA ALA A 442 -9.93 12.07 17.28
C ALA A 442 -11.01 11.81 18.34
N ARG A 443 -12.26 12.20 18.04
CA ARG A 443 -13.38 12.09 18.98
C ARG A 443 -14.52 11.24 18.43
N VAL A 444 -14.99 10.28 19.23
CA VAL A 444 -16.25 9.57 18.98
C VAL A 444 -17.40 10.28 19.68
N ARG A 445 -18.51 10.48 18.96
CA ARG A 445 -19.69 11.19 19.44
C ARG A 445 -20.95 10.69 18.74
N SER A 446 -22.06 10.56 19.48
CA SER A 446 -23.35 10.11 18.96
C SER A 446 -24.53 10.74 19.70
N GLU A 447 -25.63 10.97 18.98
CA GLU A 447 -26.88 11.47 19.56
C GLU A 447 -27.72 10.38 20.26
N ASN A 448 -27.41 9.11 19.98
CA ASN A 448 -28.13 7.94 20.48
C ASN A 448 -27.39 7.32 21.67
N ARG A 449 -28.09 7.21 22.81
CA ARG A 449 -27.59 6.60 24.07
C ARG A 449 -27.30 5.08 23.99
N LEU A 450 -27.36 4.50 22.78
CA LEU A 450 -27.40 3.05 22.55
C LEU A 450 -26.03 2.41 22.27
N ILE A 451 -24.95 3.19 22.10
CA ILE A 451 -23.61 2.65 21.80
C ILE A 451 -23.06 1.71 22.91
N PRO A 452 -23.40 1.85 24.21
CA PRO A 452 -22.86 0.94 25.23
C PRO A 452 -23.62 -0.39 25.42
N GLN A 453 -24.83 -0.60 24.86
CA GLN A 453 -25.69 -1.72 25.29
C GLN A 453 -25.38 -3.09 24.66
N ASN A 454 -24.59 -3.14 23.58
CA ASN A 454 -24.01 -4.37 23.06
C ASN A 454 -22.51 -4.13 22.85
N LEU A 455 -21.65 -4.88 23.55
CA LEU A 455 -20.21 -4.94 23.27
C LEU A 455 -20.02 -5.31 21.78
N SER A 456 -19.81 -4.28 20.97
CA SER A 456 -19.86 -4.30 19.52
C SER A 456 -18.54 -4.78 18.92
N ALA A 457 -18.59 -5.27 17.68
CA ALA A 457 -17.41 -5.79 16.99
C ALA A 457 -16.33 -4.72 16.74
N TRP A 458 -16.67 -3.43 16.78
CA TRP A 458 -15.77 -2.31 16.42
C TRP A 458 -14.72 -1.95 17.48
N LEU A 459 -14.88 -2.39 18.75
CA LEU A 459 -13.94 -2.05 19.83
C LEU A 459 -12.51 -2.53 19.55
N VAL A 460 -12.36 -3.68 18.89
CA VAL A 460 -11.05 -4.24 18.52
C VAL A 460 -10.34 -3.34 17.51
N GLN A 461 -11.06 -2.87 16.50
CA GLN A 461 -10.55 -1.96 15.47
C GLN A 461 -10.25 -0.59 16.05
N ALA A 462 -11.11 -0.08 16.94
CA ALA A 462 -10.87 1.16 17.66
C ALA A 462 -9.58 1.07 18.49
N ARG A 463 -9.35 -0.05 19.19
CA ARG A 463 -8.11 -0.28 19.93
C ARG A 463 -6.90 -0.29 19.01
N GLN A 464 -6.90 -1.07 17.93
CA GLN A 464 -5.78 -1.15 17.00
C GLN A 464 -5.44 0.22 16.38
N ALA A 465 -6.46 0.95 15.93
CA ALA A 465 -6.31 2.27 15.32
C ALA A 465 -5.75 3.31 16.32
N ASN A 466 -6.27 3.32 17.55
CA ASN A 466 -5.78 4.25 18.58
C ASN A 466 -4.39 3.87 19.11
N LEU A 467 -4.02 2.59 19.21
CA LEU A 467 -2.64 2.21 19.54
C LEU A 467 -1.65 2.74 18.50
N PHE A 468 -1.96 2.62 17.20
CA PHE A 468 -1.14 3.22 16.14
C PHE A 468 -1.07 4.75 16.29
N ARG A 469 -2.21 5.41 16.53
CA ARG A 469 -2.23 6.86 16.76
C ARG A 469 -1.26 7.27 17.87
N TYR A 470 -1.34 6.61 19.03
CA TYR A 470 -0.54 6.92 20.22
C TYR A 470 0.95 6.70 19.97
N MET A 471 1.30 5.72 19.13
CA MET A 471 2.69 5.54 18.71
C MET A 471 3.24 6.79 18.02
N TYR A 472 2.50 7.38 17.10
CA TYR A 472 2.97 8.48 16.24
C TYR A 472 2.59 9.89 16.75
N LEU A 473 2.08 10.02 17.97
CA LEU A 473 1.81 11.33 18.59
C LEU A 473 3.03 12.26 18.67
N PRO A 474 4.27 11.80 18.90
CA PRO A 474 5.44 12.68 18.87
C PRO A 474 5.60 13.39 17.52
N TYR A 475 5.31 12.69 16.42
CA TYR A 475 5.33 13.28 15.09
C TYR A 475 4.17 14.25 14.87
N LEU A 476 2.94 13.83 15.19
CA LEU A 476 1.76 14.70 15.06
C LEU A 476 1.91 15.99 15.87
N TYR A 477 2.44 15.90 17.09
CA TYR A 477 2.68 17.06 17.95
C TYR A 477 3.76 17.98 17.38
N THR A 478 4.84 17.41 16.83
CA THR A 478 5.88 18.18 16.13
C THR A 478 5.29 18.99 14.96
N LEU A 479 4.35 18.41 14.20
CA LEU A 479 3.66 19.11 13.11
C LEU A 479 2.79 20.27 13.62
N HIS A 480 2.02 20.05 14.70
CA HIS A 480 1.21 21.12 15.30
C HIS A 480 2.06 22.25 15.87
N PHE A 481 3.17 21.92 16.53
CA PHE A 481 4.10 22.91 17.07
C PHE A 481 4.71 23.77 15.96
N ASP A 482 5.13 23.16 14.85
CA ASP A 482 5.63 23.87 13.68
C ASP A 482 4.57 24.75 13.03
N ALA A 483 3.35 24.22 12.85
CA ALA A 483 2.25 24.98 12.26
C ALA A 483 1.96 26.23 13.09
N ALA A 484 2.02 26.13 14.41
CA ALA A 484 1.85 27.28 15.30
C ALA A 484 3.02 28.26 15.27
N ARG A 485 4.25 27.76 15.15
CA ARG A 485 5.46 28.60 15.12
C ARG A 485 5.69 29.30 13.78
N PHE A 486 5.42 28.63 12.67
CA PHE A 486 5.80 29.05 11.32
C PHE A 486 4.63 29.19 10.35
N GLY A 487 3.40 28.84 10.76
CA GLY A 487 2.30 28.60 9.84
C GLY A 487 2.46 27.28 9.07
N GLY A 488 1.57 27.04 8.13
CA GLY A 488 1.53 25.83 7.31
C GLY A 488 0.42 24.86 7.74
N THR A 489 0.54 23.62 7.31
CA THR A 489 -0.52 22.60 7.44
C THR A 489 -0.07 21.38 8.25
N VAL A 490 -0.99 20.68 8.89
CA VAL A 490 -0.71 19.39 9.57
C VAL A 490 -1.25 18.23 8.73
N VAL A 491 -2.56 18.21 8.48
CA VAL A 491 -3.20 17.27 7.55
C VAL A 491 -3.31 17.94 6.19
N ARG A 492 -2.59 17.45 5.19
CA ARG A 492 -2.45 18.13 3.89
C ARG A 492 -2.79 17.24 2.69
N PRO A 493 -3.40 17.81 1.62
CA PRO A 493 -3.49 17.15 0.33
C PRO A 493 -2.13 16.78 -0.24
N LEU A 494 -2.07 15.74 -1.08
CA LEU A 494 -0.82 15.28 -1.69
C LEU A 494 -0.13 16.36 -2.53
N PHE A 495 -0.89 17.24 -3.19
CA PHE A 495 -0.33 18.29 -4.03
C PHE A 495 0.50 19.33 -3.25
N PHE A 496 0.42 19.39 -1.91
CA PHE A 496 1.33 20.22 -1.11
C PHE A 496 2.78 19.75 -1.20
N GLU A 497 2.97 18.43 -1.33
CA GLU A 497 4.30 17.82 -1.45
C GLU A 497 4.67 17.52 -2.90
N PHE A 498 3.66 17.32 -3.77
CA PHE A 498 3.84 16.93 -5.17
C PHE A 498 3.00 17.81 -6.12
N PRO A 499 3.23 19.14 -6.17
CA PRO A 499 2.40 20.04 -6.97
C PRO A 499 2.48 19.78 -8.48
N ASP A 500 3.62 19.29 -8.95
CA ASP A 500 3.87 18.97 -10.36
C ASP A 500 3.23 17.66 -10.83
N ASP A 501 2.68 16.85 -9.91
CA ASP A 501 2.07 15.56 -10.22
C ASP A 501 0.55 15.70 -10.43
N ASP A 502 0.10 15.53 -11.67
CA ASP A 502 -1.30 15.65 -12.09
C ASP A 502 -2.26 14.77 -11.26
N ALA A 503 -1.84 13.56 -10.91
CA ALA A 503 -2.67 12.64 -10.13
C ALA A 503 -2.74 13.07 -8.66
N ALA A 504 -1.65 13.63 -8.11
CA ALA A 504 -1.66 14.23 -6.77
C ALA A 504 -2.61 15.44 -6.68
N ARG A 505 -2.73 16.24 -7.76
CA ARG A 505 -3.69 17.36 -7.84
C ARG A 505 -5.16 16.91 -7.89
N GLY A 506 -5.43 15.76 -8.53
CA GLY A 506 -6.78 15.21 -8.68
C GLY A 506 -7.28 14.34 -7.53
N THR A 507 -6.43 14.01 -6.55
CA THR A 507 -6.75 13.06 -5.48
C THR A 507 -7.21 13.78 -4.21
N SER A 508 -8.37 13.39 -3.66
CA SER A 508 -8.98 14.07 -2.48
C SER A 508 -9.37 13.13 -1.34
N GLU A 509 -9.39 11.81 -1.59
CA GLU A 509 -9.87 10.79 -0.65
C GLU A 509 -8.73 10.09 0.14
N GLN A 510 -7.52 10.63 0.04
CA GLN A 510 -6.33 10.26 0.81
C GLN A 510 -5.57 11.54 1.12
N PHE A 511 -4.75 11.52 2.16
CA PHE A 511 -4.10 12.72 2.68
C PHE A 511 -2.75 12.38 3.31
N MET A 512 -1.99 13.42 3.65
CA MET A 512 -0.73 13.28 4.37
C MET A 512 -0.78 13.91 5.76
N TRP A 513 -0.10 13.28 6.72
CA TRP A 513 0.36 13.92 7.94
C TRP A 513 1.74 14.52 7.68
N GLY A 514 1.78 15.85 7.66
CA GLY A 514 2.95 16.62 7.27
C GLY A 514 3.46 16.18 5.91
N SER A 515 4.78 16.17 5.76
CA SER A 515 5.46 15.78 4.53
C SER A 515 5.82 14.29 4.46
N ALA A 516 5.60 13.51 5.53
CA ALA A 516 6.20 12.18 5.67
C ALA A 516 5.21 11.02 5.63
N LEU A 517 4.00 11.15 6.16
CA LEU A 517 3.06 10.03 6.28
C LEU A 517 1.90 10.20 5.30
N LEU A 518 1.59 9.19 4.49
CA LEU A 518 0.42 9.15 3.61
C LEU A 518 -0.60 8.13 4.14
N ILE A 519 -1.86 8.53 4.25
CA ILE A 519 -2.97 7.73 4.76
C ILE A 519 -3.99 7.52 3.63
N ALA A 520 -4.29 6.26 3.32
CA ALA A 520 -5.26 5.87 2.31
C ALA A 520 -6.42 5.04 2.93
N PRO A 521 -7.51 5.69 3.38
CA PRO A 521 -8.61 5.01 4.07
C PRO A 521 -9.52 4.17 3.14
N VAL A 522 -10.34 3.31 3.74
CA VAL A 522 -11.47 2.63 3.06
C VAL A 522 -12.73 3.45 3.29
N LEU A 523 -13.32 3.99 2.21
CA LEU A 523 -14.42 4.97 2.28
C LEU A 523 -15.73 4.47 1.68
N ARG A 524 -15.84 3.16 1.39
CA ARG A 524 -17.01 2.54 0.76
C ARG A 524 -17.36 1.21 1.48
N PRO A 525 -18.65 0.85 1.58
CA PRO A 525 -19.10 -0.34 2.31
C PRO A 525 -18.60 -1.64 1.70
N ASN A 526 -18.39 -2.67 2.55
CA ASN A 526 -18.04 -4.03 2.15
C ASN A 526 -16.73 -4.17 1.34
N MET A 527 -15.85 -3.17 1.39
CA MET A 527 -14.57 -3.21 0.69
C MET A 527 -13.48 -3.82 1.59
N THR A 528 -12.66 -4.70 1.02
CA THR A 528 -11.46 -5.29 1.64
C THR A 528 -10.16 -4.81 1.00
N VAL A 529 -10.27 -3.91 0.02
CA VAL A 529 -9.17 -3.26 -0.68
C VAL A 529 -9.49 -1.77 -0.84
N THR A 530 -8.46 -0.93 -0.92
CA THR A 530 -8.59 0.49 -1.29
C THR A 530 -7.72 0.79 -2.51
N TYR A 531 -8.20 1.65 -3.39
CA TYR A 531 -7.48 2.11 -4.56
C TYR A 531 -6.85 3.46 -4.25
N ALA A 532 -5.53 3.53 -4.19
CA ALA A 532 -4.81 4.72 -3.77
C ALA A 532 -3.67 5.07 -4.74
N TYR A 533 -3.34 6.35 -4.81
CA TYR A 533 -2.24 6.88 -5.59
C TYR A 533 -1.01 7.15 -4.71
N LEU A 534 0.11 6.50 -5.01
CA LEU A 534 1.40 6.81 -4.39
C LEU A 534 2.28 7.57 -5.40
N PRO A 535 2.64 8.85 -5.15
CA PRO A 535 3.46 9.67 -6.07
C PRO A 535 4.74 8.97 -6.53
N ARG A 536 5.04 9.07 -7.84
CA ARG A 536 6.10 8.26 -8.49
C ARG A 536 7.52 8.76 -8.23
N SER A 537 7.68 10.02 -7.84
CA SER A 537 8.98 10.68 -7.69
C SER A 537 9.77 10.20 -6.47
N VAL A 538 9.14 9.50 -5.52
CA VAL A 538 9.75 9.04 -4.26
C VAL A 538 9.34 7.60 -3.95
N SER A 539 10.08 6.95 -3.06
CA SER A 539 9.73 5.62 -2.52
C SER A 539 8.74 5.73 -1.36
N TRP A 540 7.96 4.68 -1.15
CA TRP A 540 6.96 4.59 -0.08
C TRP A 540 7.10 3.25 0.62
N TYR A 541 7.00 3.25 1.95
CA TYR A 541 7.15 2.05 2.77
C TYR A 541 5.97 1.94 3.73
N SER A 542 5.39 0.75 3.89
CA SER A 542 4.25 0.58 4.80
C SER A 542 4.65 0.78 6.26
N LEU A 543 3.78 1.42 7.05
CA LEU A 543 3.90 1.54 8.50
C LEU A 543 2.98 0.59 9.27
N ARG A 544 2.17 -0.23 8.58
CA ARG A 544 1.28 -1.16 9.29
C ARG A 544 2.07 -2.34 9.84
N ASN A 545 1.63 -2.89 10.97
CA ASN A 545 2.36 -3.95 11.66
C ASN A 545 2.53 -5.21 10.79
N GLU A 546 1.55 -5.53 9.95
CA GLU A 546 1.51 -6.76 9.15
C GLU A 546 2.51 -6.74 7.98
N ASP A 547 2.84 -5.56 7.45
CA ASP A 547 3.74 -5.37 6.31
C ASP A 547 4.74 -4.23 6.53
N PHE A 548 5.12 -3.99 7.79
CA PHE A 548 5.98 -2.87 8.17
C PHE A 548 7.28 -2.85 7.37
N GLY A 549 7.63 -1.69 6.81
CA GLY A 549 8.83 -1.47 6.03
C GLY A 549 8.81 -2.06 4.62
N VAL A 550 7.76 -2.79 4.22
CA VAL A 550 7.63 -3.29 2.85
C VAL A 550 7.45 -2.11 1.90
N LYS A 551 8.24 -2.11 0.81
CA LYS A 551 8.21 -1.10 -0.24
C LYS A 551 6.92 -1.21 -1.06
N ALA A 552 6.15 -0.14 -1.09
CA ALA A 552 4.85 -0.09 -1.77
C ALA A 552 5.00 0.22 -3.28
N PRO A 553 4.14 -0.34 -4.15
CA PRO A 553 4.12 0.01 -5.56
C PRO A 553 3.77 1.49 -5.76
N LYS A 554 4.47 2.14 -6.71
CA LYS A 554 4.24 3.55 -7.07
C LYS A 554 3.11 3.69 -8.09
N GLY A 555 2.47 4.85 -8.12
CA GLY A 555 1.33 5.16 -8.96
C GLY A 555 0.01 4.69 -8.34
N PHE A 556 -1.01 4.54 -9.17
CA PHE A 556 -2.29 3.99 -8.72
C PHE A 556 -2.16 2.48 -8.48
N SER A 557 -2.59 2.02 -7.31
CA SER A 557 -2.51 0.60 -6.93
C SER A 557 -3.65 0.22 -5.99
N LEU A 558 -3.97 -1.08 -5.98
CA LEU A 558 -4.90 -1.67 -5.03
C LEU A 558 -4.12 -2.16 -3.81
N PHE A 559 -4.53 -1.73 -2.63
CA PHE A 559 -3.93 -2.13 -1.37
C PHE A 559 -4.93 -2.91 -0.53
N THR A 560 -4.51 -4.04 0.02
CA THR A 560 -5.33 -4.84 0.93
C THR A 560 -5.64 -4.04 2.19
N ALA A 561 -6.91 -3.97 2.55
CA ALA A 561 -7.44 -3.21 3.67
C ALA A 561 -8.67 -3.92 4.24
N SER A 562 -8.50 -5.12 4.78
CA SER A 562 -9.56 -5.87 5.48
C SER A 562 -10.11 -5.07 6.67
N ALA A 563 -11.28 -5.46 7.18
CA ALA A 563 -11.90 -4.80 8.34
C ALA A 563 -11.11 -4.95 9.65
N PHE A 564 -10.10 -5.83 9.70
CA PHE A 564 -9.29 -6.10 10.89
C PHE A 564 -7.86 -5.55 10.80
N MET A 565 -7.56 -4.76 9.76
CA MET A 565 -6.27 -4.11 9.58
C MET A 565 -6.42 -2.60 9.65
N LEU A 566 -5.34 -1.93 10.02
CA LEU A 566 -5.21 -0.49 9.79
C LEU A 566 -5.43 -0.18 8.30
N PRO A 567 -5.95 1.02 7.98
CA PRO A 567 -5.94 1.48 6.60
C PRO A 567 -4.48 1.52 6.11
N PRO A 568 -4.23 1.38 4.80
CA PRO A 568 -2.89 1.57 4.26
C PRO A 568 -2.31 2.93 4.67
N VAL A 569 -1.17 2.86 5.36
CA VAL A 569 -0.42 4.02 5.86
C VAL A 569 1.04 3.83 5.46
N PHE A 570 1.62 4.83 4.83
CA PHE A 570 2.96 4.75 4.26
C PHE A 570 3.83 5.89 4.75
N ILE A 571 5.11 5.62 4.98
CA ILE A 571 6.15 6.64 5.15
C ILE A 571 6.81 6.93 3.80
N LYS A 572 6.98 8.22 3.49
CA LYS A 572 7.71 8.75 2.34
C LYS A 572 9.21 8.55 2.54
N GLY A 573 9.89 7.96 1.56
CA GLY A 573 11.35 7.92 1.54
C GLY A 573 11.95 9.32 1.66
N GLY A 574 13.08 9.42 2.34
CA GLY A 574 13.72 10.68 2.71
C GLY A 574 13.27 11.25 4.06
N SER A 575 12.39 10.56 4.80
CA SER A 575 11.80 11.06 6.04
C SER A 575 12.25 10.27 7.28
N ILE A 576 12.44 10.97 8.39
CA ILE A 576 12.64 10.39 9.72
C ILE A 576 11.48 10.81 10.63
N VAL A 577 10.80 9.84 11.23
CA VAL A 577 9.57 10.05 12.01
C VAL A 577 9.75 9.49 13.43
N PRO A 578 9.59 10.31 14.49
CA PRO A 578 9.61 9.83 15.86
C PRO A 578 8.33 9.09 16.21
N TYR A 579 8.46 8.04 17.02
CA TYR A 579 7.33 7.33 17.62
C TYR A 579 7.70 6.78 19.01
N GLN A 580 6.69 6.41 19.80
CA GLN A 580 6.84 5.78 21.12
C GLN A 580 6.02 4.50 21.18
N LEU A 581 6.31 3.59 22.10
CA LEU A 581 5.37 2.51 22.40
C LEU A 581 4.13 3.11 23.09
N PRO A 582 2.91 2.71 22.72
CA PRO A 582 1.70 3.31 23.26
C PRO A 582 1.36 2.72 24.63
N SER A 583 0.76 3.55 25.49
CA SER A 583 0.16 3.18 26.78
C SER A 583 -1.31 3.61 26.83
N ASP A 584 -1.98 3.50 27.97
CA ASP A 584 -3.40 3.81 28.12
C ASP A 584 -3.74 5.30 28.00
N THR A 585 -2.78 6.19 28.28
CA THR A 585 -2.92 7.66 28.20
C THR A 585 -1.70 8.29 27.52
N THR A 586 -1.80 9.54 27.08
CA THR A 586 -0.64 10.27 26.57
C THR A 586 0.42 10.50 27.65
N ILE A 587 0.04 10.73 28.90
CA ILE A 587 0.97 10.93 30.02
C ILE A 587 1.84 9.70 30.21
N SER A 588 1.24 8.51 30.29
CA SER A 588 1.96 7.24 30.40
C SER A 588 2.75 6.89 29.14
N THR A 589 2.20 7.18 27.94
CA THR A 589 2.91 6.96 26.66
C THR A 589 4.17 7.81 26.57
N ARG A 590 4.13 9.07 27.02
CA ARG A 590 5.26 10.00 26.98
C ARG A 590 6.42 9.59 27.88
N GLN A 591 6.20 8.69 28.85
CA GLN A 591 7.28 8.13 29.69
C GLN A 591 8.09 7.05 28.98
N ASN A 592 7.53 6.44 27.92
CA ASN A 592 8.21 5.37 27.18
C ASN A 592 9.40 5.92 26.37
N PRO A 593 10.46 5.13 26.15
CA PRO A 593 11.58 5.53 25.30
C PRO A 593 11.15 5.95 23.87
N LEU A 594 11.86 6.92 23.31
CA LEU A 594 11.67 7.39 21.95
C LEU A 594 12.28 6.41 20.94
N GLN A 595 11.63 6.25 19.80
CA GLN A 595 12.07 5.44 18.68
C GLN A 595 11.93 6.23 17.39
N PHE A 596 12.66 5.86 16.34
CA PHE A 596 12.58 6.54 15.04
C PHE A 596 12.41 5.54 13.91
N VAL A 597 11.51 5.84 12.97
CA VAL A 597 11.49 5.19 11.65
C VAL A 597 12.26 6.08 10.68
N ILE A 598 13.29 5.53 10.05
CA ILE A 598 14.20 6.21 9.12
C ILE A 598 13.98 5.62 7.72
N ALA A 599 13.16 6.29 6.91
CA ALA A 599 12.84 5.86 5.55
C ALA A 599 13.77 6.53 4.54
N LEU A 600 14.56 5.74 3.80
CA LEU A 600 15.56 6.27 2.88
C LEU A 600 14.98 6.62 1.52
N GLU A 601 15.47 7.70 0.94
CA GLU A 601 15.35 8.02 -0.48
C GLU A 601 16.71 8.55 -0.96
N ASN A 602 17.21 8.03 -2.08
CA ASN A 602 18.54 8.36 -2.59
C ASN A 602 19.64 8.26 -1.50
N SER A 603 19.56 7.20 -0.68
CA SER A 603 20.48 6.93 0.43
C SER A 603 20.50 7.99 1.55
N THR A 604 19.47 8.82 1.65
CA THR A 604 19.37 9.87 2.68
C THR A 604 18.01 9.89 3.34
N ALA A 605 17.95 10.39 4.57
CA ALA A 605 16.71 10.71 5.25
C ALA A 605 16.92 11.86 6.24
N TRP A 606 15.89 12.68 6.44
CA TRP A 606 15.90 13.76 7.41
C TRP A 606 14.60 13.82 8.20
N GLY A 607 14.68 14.23 9.45
CA GLY A 607 13.50 14.55 10.24
C GLY A 607 13.86 15.32 11.51
N LYS A 608 12.82 15.56 12.31
CA LYS A 608 12.97 16.30 13.56
C LYS A 608 11.95 15.86 14.60
N LEU A 609 12.29 16.17 15.84
CA LEU A 609 11.45 15.98 17.02
C LEU A 609 11.39 17.29 17.80
N ILE A 610 10.17 17.72 18.11
CA ILE A 610 9.91 18.77 19.10
C ILE A 610 9.35 18.13 20.37
N TRP A 611 9.86 18.56 21.52
CA TRP A 611 9.42 18.07 22.82
C TRP A 611 9.34 19.21 23.84
N ASP A 612 8.15 19.50 24.36
CA ASP A 612 7.93 20.39 25.50
C ASP A 612 7.28 19.62 26.68
N ASP A 613 6.79 20.32 27.70
CA ASP A 613 6.02 19.68 28.79
C ASP A 613 4.62 19.22 28.36
N GLY A 614 4.16 19.62 27.16
CA GLY A 614 2.89 19.27 26.56
C GLY A 614 1.70 20.12 27.02
N GLU A 615 1.87 21.06 27.95
CA GLU A 615 0.72 21.74 28.58
C GLU A 615 0.98 23.19 29.00
N SER A 616 2.21 23.69 29.05
CA SER A 616 2.45 25.09 29.40
C SER A 616 1.94 26.04 28.32
N THR A 617 1.50 27.24 28.73
CA THR A 617 1.07 28.30 27.81
C THR A 617 2.24 28.85 27.01
N ILE A 618 2.01 29.15 25.73
CA ILE A 618 3.03 29.71 24.83
C ILE A 618 2.63 31.15 24.50
N SER A 619 3.41 32.11 24.98
CA SER A 619 3.30 33.52 24.58
C SER A 619 4.40 33.96 23.61
N ASP A 620 5.55 33.29 23.64
CA ASP A 620 6.70 33.57 22.81
C ASP A 620 7.52 32.29 22.60
N PHE A 621 7.58 31.79 21.36
CA PHE A 621 8.34 30.58 21.01
C PHE A 621 9.85 30.73 21.24
N GLU A 622 10.42 31.94 21.26
CA GLU A 622 11.85 32.12 21.52
C GLU A 622 12.17 31.88 23.01
N ARG A 623 11.27 32.31 23.90
CA ARG A 623 11.41 32.16 25.36
C ARG A 623 10.81 30.87 25.92
N TYR A 624 9.89 30.24 25.19
CA TYR A 624 9.24 29.01 25.61
C TYR A 624 10.22 27.85 25.75
N ASN A 625 10.02 27.03 26.77
CA ASN A 625 10.84 25.87 27.10
C ASN A 625 10.43 24.68 26.22
N TYR A 626 11.30 24.30 25.29
CA TYR A 626 11.17 23.07 24.50
C TYR A 626 12.55 22.58 24.06
N ILE A 627 12.59 21.33 23.62
CA ILE A 627 13.71 20.67 22.99
C ILE A 627 13.41 20.54 21.50
N GLU A 628 14.39 20.87 20.66
CA GLU A 628 14.34 20.65 19.21
C GLU A 628 15.56 19.82 18.80
N LEU A 629 15.30 18.63 18.28
CA LEU A 629 16.32 17.68 17.81
C LEU A 629 16.14 17.46 16.31
N HIS A 630 17.20 17.69 15.54
CA HIS A 630 17.25 17.35 14.12
C HIS A 630 18.02 16.05 13.95
N ILE A 631 17.53 15.19 13.06
CA ILE A 631 18.15 13.91 12.73
C ILE A 631 18.39 13.86 11.22
N ASP A 632 19.63 13.60 10.86
CA ASP A 632 20.09 13.40 9.48
C ASP A 632 20.70 12.01 9.36
N PHE A 633 20.38 11.30 8.29
CA PHE A 633 20.98 10.02 8.00
C PHE A 633 21.46 9.96 6.54
N LYS A 634 22.67 9.42 6.36
CA LYS A 634 23.25 9.14 5.05
C LYS A 634 23.82 7.73 5.02
N LEU A 635 23.42 6.96 4.01
CA LEU A 635 23.91 5.63 3.70
C LEU A 635 25.01 5.68 2.63
N ASP A 636 26.18 5.14 2.97
CA ASP A 636 27.33 4.93 2.07
C ASP A 636 28.12 3.71 2.56
N VAL A 637 29.34 3.49 2.06
CA VAL A 637 30.29 2.49 2.61
C VAL A 637 30.43 2.63 4.12
N GLU A 638 30.52 3.88 4.59
CA GLU A 638 30.31 4.25 5.99
C GLU A 638 28.95 4.95 6.10
N ALA A 639 28.03 4.36 6.85
CA ALA A 639 26.76 4.99 7.19
C ALA A 639 26.97 6.00 8.32
N VAL A 640 26.29 7.14 8.22
CA VAL A 640 26.41 8.25 9.17
C VAL A 640 25.02 8.70 9.61
N LEU A 641 24.75 8.55 10.90
CA LEU A 641 23.60 9.15 11.59
C LEU A 641 24.09 10.35 12.39
N THR A 642 23.53 11.53 12.13
CA THR A 642 23.82 12.75 12.88
C THR A 642 22.58 13.19 13.63
N LEU A 643 22.70 13.36 14.95
CA LEU A 643 21.67 13.95 15.80
C LEU A 643 22.18 15.30 16.30
N THR A 644 21.43 16.37 16.04
CA THR A 644 21.82 17.74 16.41
C THR A 644 20.74 18.39 17.26
N LEU A 645 21.11 18.78 18.48
CA LEU A 645 20.25 19.52 19.40
C LEU A 645 20.27 21.00 19.02
N ILE A 646 19.17 21.48 18.45
CA ILE A 646 18.99 22.87 18.00
C ILE A 646 18.60 23.77 19.18
N LYS A 647 17.68 23.28 20.03
CA LYS A 647 17.29 23.95 21.26
C LYS A 647 17.35 22.97 22.42
N LYS A 648 18.02 23.37 23.51
CA LYS A 648 18.11 22.62 24.76
C LYS A 648 17.23 23.27 25.82
N CYS A 649 16.62 22.44 26.67
CA CYS A 649 15.99 22.89 27.90
C CYS A 649 16.26 21.88 29.03
N ALA A 650 17.13 22.24 29.99
CA ALA A 650 17.51 21.35 31.09
C ALA A 650 16.39 21.11 32.12
N ALA A 651 15.33 21.94 32.10
CA ALA A 651 14.18 21.77 32.99
C ALA A 651 13.22 20.67 32.50
N LEU A 652 13.28 20.30 31.22
CA LEU A 652 12.40 19.30 30.63
C LEU A 652 13.03 17.91 30.72
N LYS A 653 12.22 16.94 31.15
CA LYS A 653 12.58 15.53 31.08
C LYS A 653 12.10 14.96 29.75
N ILE A 654 13.03 14.35 29.03
CA ILE A 654 12.77 13.66 27.77
C ILE A 654 13.28 12.21 27.89
N PRO A 655 12.50 11.20 27.50
CA PRO A 655 12.95 9.81 27.52
C PRO A 655 14.17 9.58 26.60
N PRO A 656 14.98 8.55 26.88
CA PRO A 656 16.08 8.19 25.99
C PRO A 656 15.56 7.69 24.64
N ILE A 657 16.40 7.77 23.62
CA ILE A 657 16.19 7.12 22.33
C ILE A 657 16.68 5.68 22.45
N SER A 658 15.83 4.70 22.16
CA SER A 658 16.15 3.27 22.34
C SER A 658 16.20 2.45 21.05
N VAL A 659 15.55 2.90 19.97
CA VAL A 659 15.45 2.12 18.73
C VAL A 659 15.51 3.01 17.49
N LEU A 660 16.28 2.56 16.51
CA LEU A 660 16.31 3.11 15.15
C LEU A 660 15.84 2.03 14.15
N ASN A 661 14.72 2.28 13.49
CA ASN A 661 14.11 1.40 12.49
C ASN A 661 14.35 1.96 11.08
N PHE A 662 15.31 1.42 10.35
CA PHE A 662 15.58 1.82 8.97
C PHE A 662 14.74 1.02 7.98
N VAL A 663 14.16 1.71 7.00
CA VAL A 663 13.47 1.13 5.84
C VAL A 663 14.03 1.76 4.56
N GLY A 664 14.16 0.98 3.50
CA GLY A 664 14.95 1.38 2.33
C GLY A 664 16.47 1.31 2.55
N TYR A 665 16.93 0.60 3.59
CA TYR A 665 18.34 0.39 3.90
C TYR A 665 18.96 -0.67 2.97
N THR A 666 19.63 -0.23 1.91
CA THR A 666 20.11 -1.10 0.81
C THR A 666 21.47 -1.77 1.05
N ALA A 667 22.01 -1.73 2.27
CA ALA A 667 23.32 -2.29 2.61
C ALA A 667 23.24 -3.26 3.79
N ILE A 668 24.34 -3.94 4.12
CA ILE A 668 24.42 -4.81 5.31
C ILE A 668 25.33 -4.15 6.35
N PRO A 669 24.81 -3.71 7.49
CA PRO A 669 25.59 -3.04 8.53
C PRO A 669 26.48 -4.03 9.26
N ILE A 670 27.75 -3.67 9.47
CA ILE A 670 28.69 -4.41 10.31
C ILE A 670 28.49 -3.92 11.75
N THR A 671 27.63 -4.58 12.51
CA THR A 671 27.20 -4.13 13.85
C THR A 671 28.35 -3.88 14.83
N SER A 672 29.44 -4.66 14.73
CA SER A 672 30.65 -4.49 15.55
C SER A 672 31.43 -3.20 15.27
N THR A 673 31.12 -2.49 14.18
CA THR A 673 31.75 -1.20 13.82
C THR A 673 30.92 0.00 14.21
N ILE A 674 29.68 -0.21 14.66
CA ILE A 674 28.79 0.86 15.11
C ILE A 674 29.38 1.50 16.37
N LYS A 675 29.63 2.80 16.29
CA LYS A 675 30.23 3.58 17.37
C LYS A 675 29.77 5.02 17.32
N ARG A 676 29.89 5.71 18.45
CA ARG A 676 29.86 7.17 18.49
C ARG A 676 31.23 7.73 18.14
N ASP A 677 31.28 8.74 17.29
CA ASP A 677 32.54 9.38 16.88
C ASP A 677 33.19 10.17 18.03
N ASP A 678 32.41 10.60 19.02
CA ASP A 678 32.89 11.32 20.21
C ASP A 678 33.46 10.40 21.30
N GLY A 679 33.43 9.07 21.09
CA GLY A 679 33.89 8.07 22.06
C GLY A 679 32.93 7.81 23.22
N GLY A 680 31.70 8.36 23.19
CA GLY A 680 30.65 8.05 24.15
C GLY A 680 30.23 6.57 24.11
N ALA A 681 29.76 6.05 25.25
CA ALA A 681 29.28 4.67 25.34
C ALA A 681 27.99 4.50 24.52
N LEU A 682 27.95 3.47 23.67
CA LEU A 682 26.80 3.06 22.87
C LEU A 682 26.66 1.54 23.00
N ASN A 683 25.60 1.09 23.66
CA ASN A 683 25.36 -0.33 23.91
C ASN A 683 24.31 -0.85 22.94
N ILE A 684 24.73 -1.66 21.98
CA ILE A 684 23.86 -2.24 20.97
C ILE A 684 23.28 -3.54 21.53
N SER A 685 21.95 -3.72 21.45
CA SER A 685 21.31 -4.96 21.89
C SER A 685 21.60 -6.12 20.92
N GLU A 686 21.64 -7.34 21.46
CA GLU A 686 21.78 -8.58 20.68
C GLU A 686 20.60 -8.80 19.73
N ASP A 687 19.47 -8.11 19.95
CA ASP A 687 18.29 -8.14 19.08
C ASP A 687 18.45 -7.31 17.79
N ALA A 688 19.59 -6.64 17.57
CA ALA A 688 19.84 -5.91 16.34
C ALA A 688 19.93 -6.84 15.13
N TRP A 689 19.20 -6.54 14.06
CA TRP A 689 19.16 -7.36 12.85
C TRP A 689 19.01 -6.51 11.60
N ALA A 690 19.52 -7.00 10.47
CA ALA A 690 19.31 -6.40 9.16
C ALA A 690 18.75 -7.44 8.19
N ASP A 691 17.78 -7.02 7.39
CA ASP A 691 17.18 -7.81 6.32
C ASP A 691 17.35 -7.05 5.00
N PRO A 692 18.43 -7.34 4.24
CA PRO A 692 18.68 -6.68 2.97
C PRO A 692 17.68 -7.04 1.87
N SER A 693 16.89 -8.11 2.02
CA SER A 693 15.82 -8.46 1.08
C SER A 693 14.65 -7.48 1.12
N LEU A 694 14.29 -7.07 2.34
CA LEU A 694 13.24 -6.11 2.60
C LEU A 694 13.76 -4.67 2.69
N GLU A 695 15.06 -4.45 2.46
CA GLU A 695 15.74 -3.17 2.67
C GLU A 695 15.53 -2.64 4.11
N ARG A 696 15.67 -3.48 5.13
CA ARG A 696 15.39 -3.13 6.55
C ARG A 696 16.61 -3.29 7.45
N PHE A 697 16.73 -2.41 8.43
CA PHE A 697 17.70 -2.53 9.52
C PHE A 697 17.06 -2.09 10.84
N TYR A 698 17.05 -2.97 11.83
CA TYR A 698 16.54 -2.73 13.17
C TYR A 698 17.70 -2.62 14.15
N LEU A 699 17.86 -1.44 14.76
CA LEU A 699 18.95 -1.14 15.67
C LEU A 699 18.42 -0.68 17.03
N PRO A 700 18.15 -1.62 17.95
CA PRO A 700 17.96 -1.34 19.37
C PRO A 700 19.31 -1.02 20.03
N ALA A 701 19.42 0.14 20.66
CA ALA A 701 20.63 0.56 21.34
C ALA A 701 20.36 1.58 22.46
N ASP A 702 21.16 1.48 23.52
CA ASP A 702 21.21 2.47 24.61
C ASP A 702 22.39 3.41 24.43
N GLY A 703 22.21 4.69 24.79
CA GLY A 703 23.26 5.71 24.67
C GLY A 703 23.34 6.40 23.30
N ILE A 704 22.28 6.30 22.49
CA ILE A 704 22.17 6.98 21.18
C ILE A 704 22.35 8.50 21.32
N PHE A 705 21.67 9.11 22.31
CA PHE A 705 21.76 10.54 22.59
C PHE A 705 21.47 10.83 24.08
N ASP A 706 22.31 11.60 24.73
CA ASP A 706 22.15 12.08 26.11
C ASP A 706 21.73 13.56 26.06
N PHE A 707 20.45 13.84 26.25
CA PHE A 707 19.90 15.21 26.16
C PHE A 707 20.47 16.20 27.20
N ASP A 708 21.13 15.72 28.26
CA ASP A 708 21.76 16.57 29.26
C ASP A 708 23.19 16.96 28.89
N LYS A 709 23.89 16.15 28.07
CA LYS A 709 25.31 16.36 27.75
C LYS A 709 25.56 16.66 26.28
N ASP A 710 24.82 16.01 25.40
CA ASP A 710 25.09 16.01 23.98
C ASP A 710 24.55 17.28 23.30
N THR A 711 25.33 17.80 22.34
CA THR A 711 24.91 18.91 21.47
C THR A 711 24.80 18.43 20.02
N THR A 712 25.79 17.67 19.55
CA THR A 712 25.74 16.97 18.27
C THR A 712 26.43 15.63 18.44
N VAL A 713 25.76 14.54 18.07
CA VAL A 713 26.30 13.18 18.09
C VAL A 713 26.33 12.65 16.67
N LYS A 714 27.45 12.06 16.30
CA LYS A 714 27.59 11.29 15.07
C LYS A 714 27.79 9.83 15.43
N ILE A 715 26.93 8.98 14.90
CA ILE A 715 27.04 7.52 14.99
C ILE A 715 27.41 7.02 13.61
N THR A 716 28.53 6.30 13.52
CA THR A 716 29.09 5.79 12.28
C THR A 716 29.23 4.28 12.34
N TRP A 717 29.04 3.63 11.19
CA TRP A 717 29.35 2.22 11.03
C TRP A 717 29.67 1.88 9.58
N LEU A 718 30.48 0.84 9.42
CA LEU A 718 30.80 0.32 8.10
C LEU A 718 29.69 -0.62 7.63
N ASN A 719 29.47 -0.62 6.32
CA ASN A 719 28.69 -1.61 5.62
C ASN A 719 29.62 -2.56 4.87
N HIS A 720 29.18 -3.80 4.64
CA HIS A 720 29.88 -4.68 3.71
C HIS A 720 29.93 -4.05 2.30
N GLU A 721 31.06 -4.16 1.60
CA GLU A 721 31.21 -3.61 0.23
C GLU A 721 30.23 -4.30 -0.74
N LEU A 722 29.39 -3.48 -1.39
CA LEU A 722 28.26 -3.88 -2.27
C LEU A 722 28.63 -4.75 -3.48
N PHE A 723 29.91 -4.99 -3.79
CA PHE A 723 30.33 -5.66 -5.02
C PHE A 723 30.39 -7.20 -4.95
N ASP A 724 30.42 -7.78 -3.76
CA ASP A 724 30.38 -9.24 -3.59
C ASP A 724 28.97 -9.77 -3.31
N LEU A 725 28.09 -8.91 -2.78
CA LEU A 725 26.71 -9.23 -2.46
C LEU A 725 25.85 -9.27 -3.72
N VAL A 726 25.07 -10.34 -3.83
CA VAL A 726 24.09 -10.52 -4.88
C VAL A 726 22.71 -10.48 -4.22
N GLY A 727 21.91 -9.46 -4.56
CA GLY A 727 20.54 -9.33 -4.07
C GLY A 727 19.77 -10.62 -4.34
N GLU A 728 18.88 -11.00 -3.41
CA GLU A 728 18.21 -12.32 -3.44
C GLU A 728 17.51 -12.67 -4.76
N ASP A 729 17.04 -11.65 -5.48
CA ASP A 729 16.38 -11.79 -6.78
C ASP A 729 17.35 -12.06 -7.94
N ALA A 730 18.65 -11.80 -7.77
CA ALA A 730 19.69 -11.91 -8.80
C ALA A 730 20.75 -13.00 -8.52
N ARG A 731 20.51 -13.87 -7.53
CA ARG A 731 21.47 -14.89 -7.07
C ARG A 731 21.61 -16.03 -8.05
N VAL A 732 22.85 -16.44 -8.29
CA VAL A 732 23.15 -17.74 -8.88
C VAL A 732 23.35 -18.73 -7.74
N ASP A 733 22.45 -19.70 -7.59
CA ASP A 733 22.54 -20.69 -6.52
C ASP A 733 23.81 -21.54 -6.64
N CYS A 734 24.48 -21.73 -5.52
CA CYS A 734 25.70 -22.52 -5.42
C CYS A 734 25.45 -23.95 -4.95
N MET A 735 24.31 -24.18 -4.31
CA MET A 735 23.85 -25.50 -3.93
C MET A 735 22.45 -25.72 -4.50
N PRO A 736 22.34 -26.13 -5.78
CA PRO A 736 21.06 -26.54 -6.38
C PRO A 736 20.60 -27.84 -5.71
N THR A 737 19.97 -27.77 -4.54
CA THR A 737 19.36 -28.92 -3.87
C THR A 737 17.85 -28.87 -3.97
N PHE A 738 17.23 -30.04 -4.12
CA PHE A 738 15.78 -30.19 -4.04
C PHE A 738 15.29 -29.73 -2.66
N HIS A 739 14.13 -29.04 -2.60
CA HIS A 739 13.52 -28.37 -1.44
C HIS A 739 13.51 -29.12 -0.08
N ALA A 740 13.81 -30.43 -0.05
CA ALA A 740 13.91 -31.24 1.15
C ALA A 740 15.25 -31.07 1.93
N LEU A 741 16.28 -30.47 1.33
CA LEU A 741 17.58 -30.20 1.96
C LEU A 741 17.87 -28.70 1.91
N VAL A 742 17.49 -27.99 2.97
CA VAL A 742 17.88 -26.58 3.17
C VAL A 742 19.39 -26.56 3.45
N PRO A 743 20.21 -25.88 2.62
CA PRO A 743 21.64 -25.76 2.88
C PRO A 743 21.85 -25.13 4.26
N THR A 744 22.75 -25.71 5.06
CA THR A 744 23.23 -25.03 6.27
C THR A 744 24.36 -24.07 5.92
N GLN A 745 24.65 -23.10 6.78
CA GLN A 745 25.79 -22.20 6.61
C GLN A 745 27.09 -22.98 6.37
N ALA A 746 27.37 -23.97 7.22
CA ALA A 746 28.57 -24.81 7.11
C ALA A 746 28.66 -25.53 5.77
N MET A 747 27.54 -26.08 5.27
CA MET A 747 27.51 -26.74 3.95
C MET A 747 27.78 -25.77 2.80
N CYS A 748 27.29 -24.52 2.90
CA CYS A 748 27.49 -23.50 1.89
C CYS A 748 28.93 -22.99 1.84
N GLU A 749 29.50 -22.73 3.01
CA GLU A 749 30.87 -22.23 3.15
C GLU A 749 31.91 -23.30 2.79
N GLU A 750 31.63 -24.59 3.02
CA GLU A 750 32.46 -25.71 2.54
C GLU A 750 32.59 -25.71 1.00
N LYS A 751 31.57 -25.20 0.30
CA LYS A 751 31.56 -25.00 -1.15
C LYS A 751 32.13 -23.65 -1.59
N PHE A 752 32.76 -22.91 -0.67
CA PHE A 752 33.33 -21.57 -0.88
C PHE A 752 32.31 -20.49 -1.24
N CYS A 753 31.02 -20.72 -0.96
CA CYS A 753 29.92 -19.86 -1.38
C CYS A 753 29.39 -18.96 -0.25
N MET A 754 28.50 -18.02 -0.60
CA MET A 754 27.91 -17.07 0.34
C MET A 754 26.60 -17.61 0.88
N TYR A 755 26.40 -17.51 2.21
CA TYR A 755 25.19 -17.95 2.89
C TYR A 755 24.39 -16.77 3.45
N ASP A 756 23.07 -16.78 3.27
CA ASP A 756 22.13 -15.81 3.82
C ASP A 756 21.12 -16.48 4.78
N HIS A 757 21.20 -16.10 6.05
CA HIS A 757 20.34 -16.62 7.11
C HIS A 757 18.89 -16.13 7.02
N THR A 758 18.67 -14.95 6.42
CA THR A 758 17.41 -14.21 6.41
C THR A 758 16.50 -14.62 5.25
N THR A 759 17.10 -14.98 4.11
CA THR A 759 16.36 -15.35 2.90
C THR A 759 15.46 -16.56 3.12
N GLN A 760 14.17 -16.46 2.76
CA GLN A 760 13.24 -17.58 2.78
C GLN A 760 13.28 -18.36 1.45
N MET A 761 13.08 -19.67 1.52
CA MET A 761 12.88 -20.49 0.32
C MET A 761 11.63 -20.00 -0.44
N PRO A 762 11.62 -19.97 -1.78
CA PRO A 762 12.53 -20.69 -2.70
C PRO A 762 13.77 -19.89 -3.15
N LYS A 763 14.06 -18.71 -2.58
CA LYS A 763 15.24 -17.92 -2.98
C LYS A 763 16.53 -18.57 -2.47
N PRO A 764 17.64 -18.59 -3.25
CA PRO A 764 18.87 -19.26 -2.84
C PRO A 764 19.47 -18.65 -1.56
N LYS A 765 19.45 -19.42 -0.47
CA LYS A 765 20.20 -19.11 0.76
C LYS A 765 21.71 -19.28 0.55
N CYS A 766 22.12 -20.24 -0.28
CA CYS A 766 23.52 -20.47 -0.63
C CYS A 766 23.78 -20.12 -2.10
N TYR A 767 24.60 -19.10 -2.35
CA TYR A 767 24.79 -18.52 -3.68
C TYR A 767 26.25 -18.20 -4.00
N PHE A 768 26.57 -18.12 -5.28
CA PHE A 768 27.90 -17.74 -5.74
C PHE A 768 28.17 -16.24 -5.49
N PRO A 769 29.37 -15.86 -5.01
CA PRO A 769 29.77 -14.45 -4.99
C PRO A 769 29.87 -13.91 -6.42
N LYS A 770 29.61 -12.61 -6.60
CA LYS A 770 29.62 -11.97 -7.93
C LYS A 770 30.95 -12.09 -8.67
N ARG A 771 32.07 -12.17 -7.93
CA ARG A 771 33.43 -12.37 -8.45
C ARG A 771 33.80 -13.86 -8.58
N SER A 772 32.95 -14.62 -9.27
CA SER A 772 33.19 -16.03 -9.57
C SER A 772 33.12 -16.23 -11.10
N GLY A 773 34.19 -16.78 -11.70
CA GLY A 773 34.29 -16.86 -13.16
C GLY A 773 35.71 -16.97 -13.71
N TYR A 774 35.87 -16.50 -14.94
CA TYR A 774 37.14 -16.45 -15.66
C TYR A 774 37.61 -15.00 -15.83
N ILE A 775 38.87 -14.80 -16.20
CA ILE A 775 39.44 -13.51 -16.61
C ILE A 775 39.94 -13.59 -18.05
N ALA A 776 39.75 -12.53 -18.83
CA ALA A 776 40.33 -12.44 -20.17
C ALA A 776 41.80 -12.06 -20.08
N THR A 777 42.68 -12.90 -20.64
CA THR A 777 44.15 -12.70 -20.55
C THR A 777 44.81 -12.38 -21.89
N GLY A 778 44.11 -12.57 -23.01
CA GLY A 778 44.63 -12.27 -24.34
C GLY A 778 43.69 -12.69 -25.46
N THR A 779 44.18 -12.62 -26.70
CA THR A 779 43.46 -13.09 -27.90
C THR A 779 44.36 -14.00 -28.73
N TYR A 780 43.78 -15.03 -29.34
CA TYR A 780 44.44 -15.94 -30.27
C TYR A 780 43.46 -16.36 -31.37
N ALA A 781 43.85 -16.22 -32.65
CA ALA A 781 43.05 -16.60 -33.82
C ALA A 781 41.58 -16.08 -33.79
N ASP A 782 41.39 -14.79 -33.48
CA ASP A 782 40.09 -14.11 -33.31
C ASP A 782 39.22 -14.62 -32.14
N GLN A 783 39.84 -15.31 -31.18
CA GLN A 783 39.20 -15.81 -29.96
C GLN A 783 39.81 -15.15 -28.73
N ILE A 784 39.03 -14.94 -27.67
CA ILE A 784 39.50 -14.44 -26.38
C ILE A 784 39.90 -15.63 -25.52
N ILE A 785 41.12 -15.60 -24.98
CA ILE A 785 41.60 -16.61 -24.03
C ILE A 785 41.12 -16.23 -22.64
N LEU A 786 40.42 -17.17 -22.00
CA LEU A 786 39.87 -17.05 -20.65
C LEU A 786 40.66 -17.95 -19.70
N GLN A 787 41.18 -17.38 -18.61
CA GLN A 787 41.83 -18.13 -17.53
C GLN A 787 41.01 -18.12 -16.26
N ASP A 788 41.13 -19.18 -15.46
CA ASP A 788 40.43 -19.31 -14.18
C ASP A 788 40.75 -18.15 -13.22
N TYR A 789 39.73 -17.56 -12.60
CA TYR A 789 39.91 -16.51 -11.61
C TYR A 789 40.27 -17.13 -10.25
N SER A 790 41.57 -17.18 -9.95
CA SER A 790 42.16 -17.90 -8.82
C SER A 790 41.62 -17.57 -7.42
N SER A 791 40.86 -16.48 -7.24
CA SER A 791 40.32 -16.08 -5.93
C SER A 791 39.04 -16.84 -5.53
N PHE A 792 38.44 -17.64 -6.41
CA PHE A 792 37.26 -18.47 -6.10
C PHE A 792 37.45 -19.90 -6.65
N LYS A 793 37.08 -20.92 -5.87
CA LYS A 793 37.20 -22.33 -6.27
C LYS A 793 35.86 -22.90 -6.70
N ASN A 794 35.81 -23.53 -7.88
CA ASN A 794 34.61 -24.22 -8.35
C ASN A 794 34.23 -25.40 -7.41
N PRO A 795 33.02 -25.40 -6.80
CA PRO A 795 32.59 -26.43 -5.84
C PRO A 795 32.24 -27.80 -6.45
N PHE A 796 32.16 -27.88 -7.79
CA PHE A 796 31.71 -29.05 -8.55
C PHE A 796 32.82 -29.72 -9.37
N GLY A 797 34.08 -29.27 -9.23
CA GLY A 797 35.22 -29.88 -9.89
C GLY A 797 36.33 -28.87 -10.18
N GLN A 798 37.46 -29.35 -10.68
CA GLN A 798 38.55 -28.47 -11.12
C GLN A 798 38.13 -27.71 -12.38
N ASN A 799 38.29 -26.37 -12.37
CA ASN A 799 38.03 -25.55 -13.55
C ASN A 799 39.01 -25.90 -14.68
N ILE A 800 38.48 -26.05 -15.88
CA ILE A 800 39.26 -26.19 -17.11
C ILE A 800 39.73 -24.80 -17.51
N SER A 801 41.03 -24.65 -17.69
CA SER A 801 41.68 -23.38 -18.05
C SER A 801 42.95 -23.70 -18.86
N PRO A 802 43.14 -23.10 -20.05
CA PRO A 802 42.34 -22.02 -20.63
C PRO A 802 41.01 -22.48 -21.27
N LEU A 803 40.09 -21.53 -21.41
CA LEU A 803 38.92 -21.62 -22.31
C LEU A 803 39.05 -20.59 -23.43
N TYR A 804 38.32 -20.82 -24.53
CA TYR A 804 38.26 -19.94 -25.69
C TYR A 804 36.86 -19.41 -25.85
N PHE A 805 36.74 -18.09 -25.97
CA PHE A 805 35.50 -17.39 -26.30
C PHE A 805 35.55 -16.89 -27.74
N SER A 806 34.50 -17.16 -28.51
CA SER A 806 34.34 -16.63 -29.87
C SER A 806 32.91 -16.16 -30.11
N ALA A 807 32.76 -15.06 -30.85
CA ALA A 807 31.47 -14.53 -31.29
C ALA A 807 31.53 -14.24 -32.78
N ARG A 808 30.62 -14.84 -33.56
CA ARG A 808 30.59 -14.70 -35.03
C ARG A 808 29.16 -14.60 -35.54
N HIS A 809 28.97 -13.90 -36.65
CA HIS A 809 27.70 -13.88 -37.36
C HIS A 809 27.69 -14.96 -38.45
N ILE A 810 26.66 -15.81 -38.44
CA ILE A 810 26.38 -16.74 -39.53
C ILE A 810 25.58 -15.97 -40.59
N ASN A 811 26.14 -15.86 -41.79
CA ASN A 811 25.54 -15.14 -42.93
C ASN A 811 25.02 -13.73 -42.56
N GLN A 812 25.74 -13.01 -41.68
CA GLN A 812 25.45 -11.64 -41.23
C GLN A 812 24.15 -11.43 -40.41
N THR A 813 23.41 -12.49 -40.06
CA THR A 813 22.12 -12.37 -39.36
C THR A 813 22.16 -12.97 -37.96
N THR A 814 22.36 -14.28 -37.87
CA THR A 814 22.32 -15.03 -36.61
C THR A 814 23.66 -14.89 -35.90
N LEU A 815 23.64 -14.38 -34.67
CA LEU A 815 24.83 -14.29 -33.83
C LEU A 815 25.06 -15.65 -33.15
N ASN A 816 26.25 -16.20 -33.30
CA ASN A 816 26.70 -17.42 -32.64
C ASN A 816 27.83 -17.10 -31.66
N VAL A 817 27.65 -17.47 -30.40
CA VAL A 817 28.65 -17.34 -29.33
C VAL A 817 29.06 -18.73 -28.87
N ARG A 818 30.37 -19.00 -28.87
CA ARG A 818 30.93 -20.28 -28.41
C ARG A 818 31.91 -20.08 -27.27
N ILE A 819 31.81 -20.93 -26.24
CA ILE A 819 32.80 -21.08 -25.17
C ILE A 819 33.18 -22.55 -25.03
N PHE A 820 34.47 -22.85 -25.24
CA PHE A 820 34.97 -24.23 -25.34
C PHE A 820 36.44 -24.35 -24.88
N PRO A 821 36.89 -25.55 -24.43
CA PRO A 821 38.30 -25.83 -24.14
C PRO A 821 39.09 -26.29 -25.38
N ASP A 822 40.42 -26.45 -25.27
CA ASP A 822 41.27 -27.00 -26.35
C ASP A 822 41.01 -28.49 -26.64
N ASP A 823 40.56 -29.26 -25.64
CA ASP A 823 40.35 -30.71 -25.77
C ASP A 823 39.06 -31.05 -26.52
N TYR A 824 39.07 -32.17 -27.28
CA TYR A 824 37.89 -32.67 -28.00
C TYR A 824 36.78 -33.10 -27.03
N ARG A 825 35.72 -32.28 -26.96
CA ARG A 825 34.44 -32.64 -26.31
C ARG A 825 33.39 -33.02 -27.37
N TYR A 826 32.42 -33.85 -26.97
CA TYR A 826 31.34 -34.27 -27.86
C TYR A 826 30.46 -33.08 -28.27
N GLU A 827 30.36 -32.85 -29.58
CA GLU A 827 29.41 -31.94 -30.22
C GLU A 827 28.28 -32.76 -30.87
N PRO A 828 26.99 -32.42 -30.64
CA PRO A 828 25.87 -33.13 -31.25
C PRO A 828 25.96 -33.19 -32.79
N GLN A 829 26.05 -34.40 -33.34
CA GLN A 829 26.06 -34.62 -34.79
C GLN A 829 24.63 -34.61 -35.34
N LEU A 830 24.08 -33.42 -35.60
CA LEU A 830 22.72 -33.25 -36.12
C LEU A 830 22.72 -33.04 -37.63
N LEU A 831 21.81 -33.73 -38.33
CA LEU A 831 21.48 -33.48 -39.74
C LEU A 831 20.56 -32.26 -39.88
N ILE A 832 21.07 -31.07 -39.57
CA ILE A 832 20.34 -29.80 -39.67
C ILE A 832 20.86 -28.94 -40.85
N PRO A 833 20.00 -28.13 -41.50
CA PRO A 833 20.40 -27.32 -42.65
C PRO A 833 21.47 -26.26 -42.33
N LYS A 834 21.43 -25.69 -41.12
CA LYS A 834 22.26 -24.54 -40.70
C LYS A 834 22.09 -23.29 -41.59
N ASP A 835 20.92 -23.14 -42.21
CA ASP A 835 20.56 -21.95 -42.98
C ASP A 835 20.20 -20.77 -42.07
N THR A 836 20.10 -19.58 -42.65
CA THR A 836 19.69 -18.37 -41.93
C THR A 836 18.55 -17.65 -42.65
N PHE A 837 17.84 -16.80 -41.90
CA PHE A 837 16.81 -15.91 -42.42
C PHE A 837 17.11 -14.49 -41.95
N SER A 838 17.05 -13.50 -42.85
CA SER A 838 17.33 -12.10 -42.50
C SER A 838 16.06 -11.32 -42.24
N THR A 839 16.07 -10.53 -41.18
CA THR A 839 14.98 -9.63 -40.76
C THR A 839 15.36 -8.16 -40.89
N GLY A 840 16.61 -7.87 -41.29
CA GLY A 840 17.22 -6.53 -41.20
C GLY A 840 17.77 -6.17 -39.82
N GLU A 841 17.46 -6.96 -38.79
CA GLU A 841 17.93 -6.75 -37.42
C GLU A 841 19.23 -7.52 -37.14
N SER A 842 20.03 -7.04 -36.19
CA SER A 842 21.30 -7.66 -35.83
C SER A 842 21.69 -7.42 -34.37
N PHE A 843 22.45 -8.35 -33.81
CA PHE A 843 23.04 -8.24 -32.48
C PHE A 843 24.53 -7.94 -32.55
N VAL A 844 25.04 -7.22 -31.55
CA VAL A 844 26.46 -6.97 -31.30
C VAL A 844 26.85 -7.52 -29.93
N VAL A 845 28.12 -7.90 -29.79
CA VAL A 845 28.67 -8.39 -28.52
C VAL A 845 29.65 -7.37 -27.96
N GLU A 846 29.41 -6.94 -26.73
CA GLU A 846 30.29 -6.05 -25.98
C GLU A 846 31.00 -6.86 -24.89
N ILE A 847 32.33 -6.75 -24.81
CA ILE A 847 33.10 -7.37 -23.73
C ILE A 847 33.18 -6.39 -22.55
N ALA A 848 32.89 -6.86 -21.34
CA ALA A 848 32.90 -6.06 -20.12
C ALA A 848 33.67 -6.75 -18.99
N ASN A 849 34.31 -5.97 -18.13
CA ASN A 849 35.09 -6.47 -16.99
C ASN A 849 34.86 -5.65 -15.70
N LYS A 850 33.71 -4.98 -15.58
CA LYS A 850 33.38 -4.07 -14.45
C LYS A 850 33.55 -4.73 -13.07
N THR A 851 33.44 -6.06 -12.98
CA THR A 851 33.53 -6.87 -11.76
C THR A 851 34.88 -7.60 -11.60
N LYS A 852 35.91 -7.23 -12.37
CA LYS A 852 37.23 -7.93 -12.47
C LYS A 852 37.21 -9.33 -13.08
N VAL A 853 36.04 -9.97 -13.22
CA VAL A 853 35.83 -11.19 -14.00
C VAL A 853 35.33 -10.85 -15.41
N PHE A 854 35.61 -11.73 -16.37
CA PHE A 854 35.14 -11.65 -17.74
C PHE A 854 33.62 -11.75 -17.80
N SER A 855 33.00 -10.84 -18.56
CA SER A 855 31.59 -10.86 -18.91
C SER A 855 31.42 -10.32 -20.32
N PHE A 856 30.29 -10.62 -20.94
CA PHE A 856 29.90 -10.08 -22.23
C PHE A 856 28.41 -9.77 -22.26
N ILE A 857 28.06 -8.79 -23.07
CA ILE A 857 26.70 -8.31 -23.26
C ILE A 857 26.33 -8.43 -24.72
N VAL A 858 25.22 -9.10 -25.01
CA VAL A 858 24.58 -9.10 -26.33
C VAL A 858 23.58 -7.96 -26.37
N ARG A 859 23.73 -7.06 -27.34
CA ARG A 859 22.81 -5.93 -27.54
C ARG A 859 22.21 -5.92 -28.93
N ARG A 860 20.97 -5.45 -29.03
CA ARG A 860 20.34 -5.08 -30.30
C ARG A 860 21.01 -3.83 -30.87
N LYS A 861 21.48 -3.93 -32.12
CA LYS A 861 22.19 -2.82 -32.79
C LYS A 861 21.29 -1.61 -33.06
N SER A 862 20.01 -1.83 -33.33
CA SER A 862 19.04 -0.78 -33.70
C SER A 862 18.56 0.04 -32.50
N THR A 863 18.28 -0.60 -31.35
CA THR A 863 17.68 0.06 -30.17
C THR A 863 18.58 0.11 -28.95
N ASN A 864 19.77 -0.51 -29.01
CA ASN A 864 20.69 -0.69 -27.88
C ASN A 864 20.11 -1.52 -26.71
N ALA A 865 18.98 -2.21 -26.93
CA ALA A 865 18.36 -3.08 -25.95
C ALA A 865 19.32 -4.19 -25.52
N MET A 866 19.42 -4.41 -24.20
CA MET A 866 20.19 -5.52 -23.63
C MET A 866 19.39 -6.81 -23.83
N ILE A 867 20.02 -7.83 -24.43
CA ILE A 867 19.41 -9.14 -24.70
C ILE A 867 19.92 -10.16 -23.68
N TRP A 868 21.24 -10.17 -23.48
CA TRP A 868 21.93 -11.14 -22.63
C TRP A 868 23.14 -10.48 -21.98
N ASP A 869 23.21 -10.44 -20.65
CA ASP A 869 24.32 -9.83 -19.90
C ASP A 869 24.87 -10.79 -18.84
N THR A 870 26.08 -11.31 -19.05
CA THR A 870 26.72 -12.29 -18.17
C THR A 870 27.43 -11.67 -16.95
N SER A 871 27.28 -10.36 -16.71
CA SER A 871 27.87 -9.67 -15.54
C SER A 871 27.25 -10.06 -14.20
N ILE A 872 26.19 -10.87 -14.22
CA ILE A 872 25.62 -11.55 -13.03
C ILE A 872 26.65 -12.47 -12.34
N GLY A 873 27.64 -12.98 -13.08
CA GLY A 873 28.71 -13.83 -12.56
C GLY A 873 28.36 -15.32 -12.50
N GLY A 874 29.17 -16.11 -11.80
CA GLY A 874 28.90 -17.54 -11.60
C GLY A 874 29.26 -18.44 -12.78
N MET A 875 30.12 -18.00 -13.71
CA MET A 875 30.55 -18.85 -14.82
C MET A 875 31.50 -19.95 -14.31
N MET A 876 31.17 -21.22 -14.54
CA MET A 876 31.97 -22.38 -14.11
C MET A 876 32.13 -23.36 -15.27
N PHE A 877 33.30 -23.98 -15.38
CA PHE A 877 33.56 -24.92 -16.48
C PHE A 877 34.50 -26.04 -16.01
N SER A 878 33.97 -27.20 -15.65
CA SER A 878 34.72 -28.41 -15.30
C SER A 878 34.31 -29.60 -16.19
N ASP A 879 34.83 -30.80 -15.91
CA ASP A 879 34.54 -32.00 -16.72
C ASP A 879 33.03 -32.25 -16.85
N GLN A 880 32.35 -32.44 -15.71
CA GLN A 880 30.93 -32.78 -15.61
C GLN A 880 30.06 -31.66 -15.02
N TYR A 881 30.52 -30.40 -15.06
CA TYR A 881 29.73 -29.24 -14.62
C TYR A 881 30.11 -27.98 -15.39
N ILE A 882 29.19 -27.52 -16.23
CA ILE A 882 29.28 -26.24 -16.94
C ILE A 882 28.11 -25.37 -16.51
N GLN A 883 28.37 -24.12 -16.12
CA GLN A 883 27.37 -23.13 -15.75
C GLN A 883 27.66 -21.78 -16.41
N ILE A 884 26.61 -21.15 -16.92
CA ILE A 884 26.62 -19.74 -17.32
C ILE A 884 25.31 -19.10 -16.90
N ALA A 885 25.39 -17.91 -16.33
CA ALA A 885 24.22 -17.12 -15.96
C ALA A 885 24.24 -15.79 -16.70
N ALA A 886 23.05 -15.27 -17.00
CA ALA A 886 22.91 -13.98 -17.65
C ALA A 886 21.60 -13.30 -17.26
N TYR A 887 21.66 -11.99 -17.00
CA TYR A 887 20.46 -11.16 -17.07
C TYR A 887 19.90 -11.20 -18.48
N ILE A 888 18.58 -11.35 -18.58
CA ILE A 888 17.82 -11.28 -19.81
C ILE A 888 17.01 -9.97 -19.78
N GLY A 889 16.99 -9.21 -20.87
CA GLY A 889 16.41 -7.85 -20.89
C GLY A 889 14.90 -7.75 -20.64
N THR A 890 14.24 -8.86 -20.31
CA THR A 890 12.80 -9.00 -20.18
C THR A 890 12.40 -10.16 -19.27
N SER A 891 11.25 -10.02 -18.59
CA SER A 891 10.57 -11.13 -17.90
C SER A 891 9.55 -11.86 -18.77
N MET A 892 9.30 -11.39 -20.00
CA MET A 892 8.32 -11.96 -20.92
C MET A 892 8.97 -13.08 -21.75
N LEU A 893 9.13 -14.25 -21.13
CA LEU A 893 9.85 -15.40 -21.68
C LEU A 893 8.90 -16.55 -22.06
N TYR A 894 9.15 -17.19 -23.20
CA TYR A 894 8.34 -18.27 -23.76
C TYR A 894 9.24 -19.39 -24.32
N GLY A 895 8.98 -20.67 -23.99
CA GLY A 895 9.69 -21.83 -24.59
C GLY A 895 10.23 -22.85 -23.57
N ILE A 896 11.53 -23.16 -23.65
CA ILE A 896 12.29 -24.04 -22.73
C ILE A 896 11.77 -25.48 -22.69
N GLY A 897 11.69 -26.13 -23.86
CA GLY A 897 11.41 -27.56 -23.95
C GLY A 897 9.97 -27.96 -23.66
N GLU A 898 9.73 -29.27 -23.56
CA GLU A 898 8.45 -29.79 -23.12
C GLU A 898 8.34 -29.68 -21.59
N ASN A 899 7.41 -28.86 -21.13
CA ASN A 899 7.13 -28.62 -19.71
C ASN A 899 5.63 -28.39 -19.50
N THR A 900 5.16 -28.56 -18.26
CA THR A 900 3.73 -28.45 -17.91
C THR A 900 3.52 -27.32 -16.92
N GLN A 901 3.09 -26.17 -17.45
CA GLN A 901 2.88 -24.92 -16.73
C GLN A 901 1.47 -24.39 -16.98
N ALA A 902 0.94 -23.61 -16.03
CA ALA A 902 -0.41 -23.06 -16.10
C ALA A 902 -0.57 -21.88 -17.09
N THR A 903 0.55 -21.26 -17.48
CA THR A 903 0.60 -20.11 -18.39
C THR A 903 1.61 -20.35 -19.51
N LEU A 904 1.38 -19.73 -20.67
CA LEU A 904 2.31 -19.82 -21.81
C LEU A 904 3.61 -19.03 -21.56
N MET A 905 3.51 -17.90 -20.85
CA MET A 905 4.65 -17.13 -20.38
C MET A 905 5.21 -17.78 -19.10
N HIS A 906 6.53 -17.94 -19.04
CA HIS A 906 7.19 -18.42 -17.83
C HIS A 906 7.12 -17.38 -16.71
N LEU A 907 6.72 -17.81 -15.51
CA LEU A 907 6.75 -16.98 -14.31
C LEU A 907 8.19 -16.90 -13.79
N MET A 908 8.68 -15.68 -13.56
CA MET A 908 9.98 -15.42 -12.96
C MET A 908 9.85 -14.86 -11.53
N GLU A 909 8.73 -15.10 -10.85
CA GLU A 909 8.49 -14.65 -9.46
C GLU A 909 9.12 -15.56 -8.41
N ILE A 910 9.53 -16.76 -8.81
CA ILE A 910 10.19 -17.77 -7.97
C ILE A 910 11.29 -18.46 -8.78
N TYR A 911 12.36 -18.91 -8.12
CA TYR A 911 13.42 -19.68 -8.77
C TYR A 911 12.85 -21.02 -9.24
N THR A 912 12.75 -21.17 -10.57
CA THR A 912 12.17 -22.37 -11.18
C THR A 912 13.18 -23.01 -12.11
N THR A 913 13.53 -24.26 -11.84
CA THR A 913 14.45 -25.06 -12.67
C THR A 913 13.66 -25.98 -13.60
N TYR A 914 13.92 -25.83 -14.90
CA TYR A 914 13.40 -26.68 -15.96
C TYR A 914 14.49 -27.65 -16.39
N ALA A 915 14.39 -28.88 -15.90
CA ALA A 915 15.31 -29.93 -16.25
C ALA A 915 14.99 -30.50 -17.65
N MET A 916 16.05 -30.74 -18.43
CA MET A 916 16.00 -31.06 -19.84
C MET A 916 16.84 -32.32 -20.10
N PHE A 917 16.20 -33.47 -19.90
CA PHE A 917 16.74 -34.77 -20.26
C PHE A 917 15.57 -35.76 -20.42
N SER A 918 15.22 -36.07 -21.68
CA SER A 918 13.97 -36.75 -22.05
C SER A 918 13.69 -38.01 -21.22
N ARG A 919 12.47 -38.13 -20.70
CA ARG A 919 12.03 -39.27 -19.87
C ARG A 919 10.57 -39.63 -20.17
N ASN A 920 10.28 -40.94 -20.21
CA ASN A 920 8.92 -41.44 -20.26
C ASN A 920 8.25 -41.30 -18.87
N GLU A 921 7.70 -40.13 -18.61
CA GLU A 921 7.07 -39.78 -17.33
C GLU A 921 5.67 -39.19 -17.59
N ALA A 922 4.64 -39.84 -17.04
CA ALA A 922 3.29 -39.30 -17.08
C ALA A 922 3.12 -38.12 -16.12
N LEU A 923 2.17 -37.25 -16.41
CA LEU A 923 1.73 -36.23 -15.47
C LEU A 923 1.06 -36.91 -14.26
N SER A 924 1.57 -36.64 -13.05
CA SER A 924 0.93 -37.15 -11.84
C SER A 924 -0.48 -36.56 -11.68
N PRO A 925 -1.50 -37.36 -11.34
CA PRO A 925 -2.83 -36.84 -11.02
C PRO A 925 -2.86 -36.00 -9.72
N ASP A 926 -1.83 -36.11 -8.86
CA ASP A 926 -1.63 -35.27 -7.67
C ASP A 926 -1.12 -33.85 -8.02
N TYR A 927 -1.60 -33.31 -9.14
CA TYR A 927 -1.36 -31.92 -9.53
C TYR A 927 -2.11 -31.01 -8.56
N ASP A 928 -1.42 -30.60 -7.50
CA ASP A 928 -1.89 -29.55 -6.63
C ASP A 928 -1.98 -28.25 -7.44
N PHE A 929 -3.21 -27.81 -7.75
CA PHE A 929 -3.47 -26.52 -8.39
C PHE A 929 -2.79 -25.35 -7.65
N ALA A 930 -2.49 -25.50 -6.35
CA ALA A 930 -1.76 -24.50 -5.58
C ALA A 930 -0.27 -24.43 -5.95
N ARG A 931 0.34 -25.51 -6.46
CA ARG A 931 1.77 -25.58 -6.77
C ARG A 931 2.14 -25.17 -8.20
N ARG A 932 1.19 -24.83 -9.08
CA ARG A 932 1.36 -24.20 -10.42
C ARG A 932 2.42 -24.77 -11.42
N TRP A 933 3.26 -25.75 -11.08
CA TRP A 933 4.29 -26.36 -11.95
C TRP A 933 4.62 -27.82 -11.54
N HIS A 934 5.15 -28.61 -12.48
CA HIS A 934 5.60 -30.01 -12.25
C HIS A 934 7.09 -30.16 -12.59
N PRO A 935 7.97 -30.56 -11.64
CA PRO A 935 9.43 -30.45 -11.78
C PRO A 935 10.10 -31.66 -12.47
N LYS A 936 9.35 -32.57 -13.10
CA LYS A 936 9.92 -33.78 -13.71
C LYS A 936 10.22 -33.56 -15.20
N ASN A 937 11.26 -34.21 -15.69
CA ASN A 937 11.54 -34.30 -17.12
C ASN A 937 10.41 -35.02 -17.86
N LEU A 938 10.00 -34.47 -18.99
CA LEU A 938 8.99 -35.04 -19.89
C LEU A 938 9.66 -35.59 -21.16
N TYR A 939 8.89 -35.80 -22.23
CA TYR A 939 9.31 -36.57 -23.39
C TYR A 939 10.29 -35.83 -24.31
N GLY A 940 10.16 -34.50 -24.46
CA GLY A 940 10.90 -33.67 -25.41
C GLY A 940 11.84 -32.64 -24.78
N VAL A 941 13.01 -32.45 -25.41
CA VAL A 941 14.04 -31.49 -24.98
C VAL A 941 14.31 -30.47 -26.09
N PHE A 942 13.98 -29.20 -25.84
CA PHE A 942 14.23 -28.08 -26.76
C PHE A 942 14.81 -26.88 -25.99
N PRO A 943 16.15 -26.73 -25.90
CA PRO A 943 16.81 -25.62 -25.20
C PRO A 943 16.74 -24.31 -26.01
N PHE A 944 15.52 -23.86 -26.31
CA PHE A 944 15.20 -22.67 -27.08
C PHE A 944 14.13 -21.83 -26.38
N TYR A 945 14.30 -20.52 -26.36
CA TYR A 945 13.28 -19.59 -25.86
C TYR A 945 13.16 -18.33 -26.72
N ILE A 946 12.02 -17.66 -26.60
CA ILE A 946 11.73 -16.33 -27.16
C ILE A 946 11.51 -15.35 -26.02
N GLY A 947 12.13 -14.17 -26.10
CA GLY A 947 11.92 -13.04 -25.19
C GLY A 947 11.32 -11.84 -25.92
N PHE A 948 10.39 -11.14 -25.27
CA PHE A 948 9.84 -9.87 -25.76
C PHE A 948 10.50 -8.68 -25.07
N GLU A 949 11.14 -7.82 -25.85
CA GLU A 949 11.82 -6.62 -25.38
C GLU A 949 10.82 -5.50 -25.03
N ARG A 950 11.24 -4.55 -24.19
CA ARG A 950 10.38 -3.43 -23.74
C ARG A 950 9.97 -2.47 -24.87
N ASP A 951 10.75 -2.46 -25.95
CA ASP A 951 10.49 -1.66 -27.16
C ASP A 951 9.52 -2.37 -28.14
N GLY A 952 9.03 -3.56 -27.77
CA GLY A 952 8.10 -4.36 -28.57
C GLY A 952 8.77 -5.35 -29.54
N ASN A 953 10.11 -5.35 -29.65
CA ASN A 953 10.83 -6.33 -30.45
C ASN A 953 10.88 -7.70 -29.77
N ALA A 954 11.09 -8.76 -30.56
CA ALA A 954 11.35 -10.11 -30.07
C ALA A 954 12.77 -10.58 -30.40
N HIS A 955 13.32 -11.42 -29.54
CA HIS A 955 14.56 -12.15 -29.78
C HIS A 955 14.38 -13.63 -29.43
N GLY A 956 15.22 -14.49 -30.02
CA GLY A 956 15.30 -15.91 -29.64
C GLY A 956 16.71 -16.31 -29.24
N VAL A 957 16.81 -17.29 -28.35
CA VAL A 957 18.08 -17.90 -27.96
C VAL A 957 17.95 -19.41 -27.98
N PHE A 958 18.86 -20.07 -28.69
CA PHE A 958 18.98 -21.52 -28.76
C PHE A 958 20.37 -21.95 -28.25
N ILE A 959 20.42 -22.91 -27.32
CA ILE A 959 21.67 -23.46 -26.80
C ILE A 959 21.82 -24.90 -27.31
N LEU A 960 22.78 -25.14 -28.20
CA LEU A 960 22.99 -26.46 -28.79
C LEU A 960 23.82 -27.35 -27.87
N ASN A 961 23.15 -28.20 -27.09
CA ASN A 961 23.78 -29.23 -26.27
C ASN A 961 22.85 -30.45 -26.12
N SER A 962 23.42 -31.66 -26.08
CA SER A 962 22.68 -32.93 -25.92
C SER A 962 22.90 -33.62 -24.58
N ASN A 963 23.81 -33.11 -23.74
CA ASN A 963 24.03 -33.64 -22.39
C ASN A 963 22.86 -33.27 -21.50
N ALA A 964 22.72 -33.96 -20.35
CA ALA A 964 21.73 -33.55 -19.35
C ALA A 964 21.97 -32.08 -18.97
N GLN A 965 20.91 -31.29 -19.07
CA GLN A 965 20.98 -29.85 -18.94
C GLN A 965 19.74 -29.32 -18.24
N GLU A 966 19.81 -28.09 -17.76
CA GLU A 966 18.70 -27.41 -17.11
C GLU A 966 18.81 -25.90 -17.29
N ILE A 967 17.67 -25.22 -17.20
CA ILE A 967 17.58 -23.77 -17.10
C ILE A 967 16.84 -23.40 -15.83
N THR A 968 17.47 -22.62 -14.97
CA THR A 968 16.81 -21.96 -13.84
C THR A 968 16.46 -20.53 -14.21
N LEU A 969 15.21 -20.13 -13.98
CA LEU A 969 14.74 -18.75 -14.14
C LEU A 969 14.69 -18.06 -12.78
N GLY A 970 15.17 -16.82 -12.69
CA GLY A 970 15.17 -16.04 -11.44
C GLY A 970 14.63 -14.62 -11.58
N MET A 971 14.41 -13.93 -10.45
CA MET A 971 13.50 -12.79 -10.35
C MET A 971 14.01 -11.47 -10.93
N ALA A 972 15.31 -11.20 -10.87
CA ALA A 972 15.95 -10.09 -11.56
C ALA A 972 16.24 -10.58 -12.98
N PRO A 973 15.31 -10.41 -13.95
CA PRO A 973 15.03 -11.44 -14.95
C PRO A 973 16.32 -12.02 -15.52
N HIS A 974 16.63 -13.24 -15.12
CA HIS A 974 17.88 -13.89 -15.49
C HIS A 974 17.66 -15.38 -15.70
N ILE A 975 18.59 -15.97 -16.44
CA ILE A 975 18.67 -17.41 -16.63
C ILE A 975 19.99 -17.93 -16.06
N VAL A 976 19.95 -19.11 -15.47
CA VAL A 976 21.14 -19.91 -15.16
C VAL A 976 21.04 -21.18 -15.99
N TYR A 977 21.94 -21.34 -16.96
CA TYR A 977 22.04 -22.55 -17.76
C TYR A 977 23.12 -23.46 -17.18
N ARG A 978 22.76 -24.71 -16.90
CA ARG A 978 23.70 -25.75 -16.44
C ARG A 978 23.66 -26.96 -17.34
N THR A 979 24.81 -27.57 -17.56
CA THR A 979 24.93 -28.84 -18.27
C THR A 979 26.10 -29.66 -17.75
N ILE A 980 25.99 -30.99 -17.82
CA ILE A 980 27.03 -31.91 -17.34
C ILE A 980 28.09 -32.27 -18.39
N GLY A 981 28.11 -31.60 -19.54
CA GLY A 981 29.07 -31.93 -20.59
C GLY A 981 28.92 -31.10 -21.86
N GLY A 982 29.78 -31.36 -22.84
CA GLY A 982 29.81 -30.62 -24.10
C GLY A 982 30.44 -29.23 -23.94
N MET A 983 29.89 -28.25 -24.66
CA MET A 983 30.35 -26.85 -24.68
C MET A 983 29.16 -25.89 -24.63
N LEU A 984 29.43 -24.59 -24.50
CA LEU A 984 28.41 -23.56 -24.64
C LEU A 984 28.40 -23.08 -26.09
N ASP A 985 27.47 -23.58 -26.90
CA ASP A 985 27.24 -23.16 -28.29
C ASP A 985 25.87 -22.50 -28.41
N ILE A 986 25.85 -21.16 -28.40
CA ILE A 986 24.65 -20.34 -28.20
C ILE A 986 24.35 -19.54 -29.47
N PHE A 987 23.13 -19.64 -29.97
CA PHE A 987 22.63 -18.93 -31.14
C PHE A 987 21.60 -17.89 -30.72
N PHE A 988 21.76 -16.65 -31.18
CA PHE A 988 20.87 -15.53 -30.94
C PHE A 988 20.20 -15.10 -32.25
N PHE A 989 18.87 -14.98 -32.22
CA PHE A 989 18.03 -14.65 -33.36
C PHE A 989 17.39 -13.27 -33.18
N PRO A 990 17.86 -12.24 -33.90
CA PRO A 990 17.28 -10.91 -33.85
C PRO A 990 15.99 -10.88 -34.66
N GLY A 991 14.83 -11.04 -33.99
CA GLY A 991 13.53 -10.75 -34.60
C GLY A 991 13.45 -9.28 -35.01
N PRO A 992 12.30 -8.82 -35.51
CA PRO A 992 11.57 -7.95 -34.59
C PRO A 992 10.28 -8.60 -34.09
N THR A 993 9.73 -9.58 -34.81
CA THR A 993 8.52 -10.30 -34.38
C THR A 993 8.84 -11.72 -33.89
N PRO A 994 8.00 -12.33 -33.04
CA PRO A 994 8.15 -13.74 -32.64
C PRO A 994 8.17 -14.70 -33.84
N ASP A 995 7.36 -14.43 -34.86
CA ASP A 995 7.32 -15.21 -36.10
C ASP A 995 8.67 -15.16 -36.83
N ASP A 996 9.32 -13.99 -36.86
CA ASP A 996 10.63 -13.85 -37.47
C ASP A 996 11.73 -14.55 -36.67
N VAL A 997 11.61 -14.60 -35.35
CA VAL A 997 12.47 -15.42 -34.48
C VAL A 997 12.30 -16.91 -34.80
N ILE A 998 11.05 -17.39 -34.92
CA ILE A 998 10.76 -18.79 -35.28
C ILE A 998 11.25 -19.13 -36.70
N ARG A 999 11.10 -18.22 -37.67
CA ARG A 999 11.62 -18.40 -39.03
C ARG A 999 13.14 -18.55 -39.04
N GLN A 1000 13.84 -17.76 -38.23
CA GLN A 1000 15.30 -17.87 -38.09
C GLN A 1000 15.71 -19.17 -37.41
N PHE A 1001 15.03 -19.56 -36.33
CA PHE A 1001 15.29 -20.82 -35.64
C PHE A 1001 15.05 -22.03 -36.57
N THR A 1002 13.92 -22.08 -37.25
CA THR A 1002 13.58 -23.19 -38.18
C THR A 1002 14.38 -23.17 -39.48
N ALA A 1003 14.95 -22.03 -39.88
CA ALA A 1003 15.98 -22.02 -40.93
C ALA A 1003 17.25 -22.74 -40.47
N LEU A 1004 17.66 -22.52 -39.22
CA LEU A 1004 18.85 -23.17 -38.65
C LEU A 1004 18.62 -24.69 -38.44
N VAL A 1005 17.52 -25.08 -37.79
CA VAL A 1005 17.29 -26.47 -37.35
C VAL A 1005 16.45 -27.32 -38.32
N GLY A 1006 15.82 -26.71 -39.32
CA GLY A 1006 14.90 -27.36 -40.24
C GLY A 1006 13.43 -26.99 -40.00
N LYS A 1007 12.64 -27.01 -41.07
CA LYS A 1007 11.21 -26.65 -41.05
C LYS A 1007 10.34 -27.85 -40.64
N PRO A 1008 9.18 -27.63 -39.99
CA PRO A 1008 8.24 -28.70 -39.68
C PRO A 1008 7.81 -29.47 -40.92
N ALA A 1009 7.67 -30.80 -40.79
CA ALA A 1009 7.09 -31.64 -41.85
C ALA A 1009 5.60 -31.32 -42.01
N LEU A 1010 5.11 -31.29 -43.26
CA LEU A 1010 3.68 -31.08 -43.55
C LEU A 1010 2.92 -32.41 -43.30
N PRO A 1011 2.03 -32.48 -42.30
CA PRO A 1011 1.25 -33.69 -42.08
C PRO A 1011 0.18 -33.86 -43.19
N PRO A 1012 -0.26 -35.10 -43.46
CA PRO A 1012 -1.30 -35.36 -44.46
C PRO A 1012 -2.66 -34.78 -44.02
N TYR A 1013 -3.49 -34.33 -44.97
CA TYR A 1013 -4.73 -33.62 -44.67
C TYR A 1013 -5.70 -34.37 -43.74
N TRP A 1014 -5.79 -35.70 -43.87
CA TRP A 1014 -6.67 -36.53 -43.04
C TRP A 1014 -6.29 -36.52 -41.55
N SER A 1015 -5.06 -36.15 -41.17
CA SER A 1015 -4.65 -36.14 -39.77
C SER A 1015 -5.19 -34.95 -38.97
N PHE A 1016 -5.77 -33.95 -39.63
CA PHE A 1016 -6.40 -32.81 -38.94
C PHE A 1016 -7.81 -33.14 -38.41
N GLY A 1017 -8.40 -34.25 -38.87
CA GLY A 1017 -9.69 -34.73 -38.42
C GLY A 1017 -9.67 -35.33 -37.01
N PHE A 1018 -10.85 -35.62 -36.45
CA PHE A 1018 -10.94 -36.19 -35.10
C PHE A 1018 -10.33 -37.60 -35.08
N GLN A 1019 -9.48 -37.86 -34.09
CA GLN A 1019 -8.78 -39.13 -33.96
C GLN A 1019 -9.21 -39.85 -32.67
N LEU A 1020 -9.59 -41.12 -32.77
CA LEU A 1020 -9.97 -41.96 -31.63
C LEU A 1020 -8.88 -42.98 -31.33
N GLY A 1021 -8.30 -42.92 -30.13
CA GLY A 1021 -7.32 -43.88 -29.65
C GLY A 1021 -7.57 -44.24 -28.18
N ARG A 1022 -7.24 -45.48 -27.81
CA ARG A 1022 -7.31 -45.97 -26.43
C ARG A 1022 -6.39 -47.18 -26.26
N PHE A 1023 -5.66 -47.19 -25.15
CA PHE A 1023 -5.00 -48.38 -24.60
C PHE A 1023 -5.97 -49.22 -23.77
N GLY A 1024 -5.80 -50.55 -23.79
CA GLY A 1024 -6.53 -51.48 -22.95
C GLY A 1024 -7.84 -51.95 -23.59
N TYR A 1025 -7.81 -52.21 -24.90
CA TYR A 1025 -8.86 -52.99 -25.55
C TYR A 1025 -8.68 -54.48 -25.28
N ASP A 1026 -9.73 -55.16 -24.79
CA ASP A 1026 -9.69 -56.60 -24.50
C ASP A 1026 -9.53 -57.44 -25.79
N ASN A 1027 -10.09 -56.96 -26.91
CA ASN A 1027 -10.06 -57.60 -28.22
C ASN A 1027 -10.57 -56.64 -29.31
N LEU A 1028 -10.45 -57.06 -30.58
CA LEU A 1028 -10.90 -56.29 -31.73
C LEU A 1028 -12.40 -55.95 -31.68
N LYS A 1029 -13.26 -56.83 -31.15
CA LYS A 1029 -14.71 -56.57 -31.06
C LYS A 1029 -15.01 -55.36 -30.17
N GLN A 1030 -14.30 -55.21 -29.05
CA GLN A 1030 -14.47 -54.05 -28.17
C GLN A 1030 -14.06 -52.75 -28.87
N MET A 1031 -12.97 -52.76 -29.63
CA MET A 1031 -12.55 -51.62 -30.43
C MET A 1031 -13.60 -51.27 -31.50
N ARG A 1032 -14.11 -52.26 -32.24
CA ARG A 1032 -15.19 -52.07 -33.24
C ARG A 1032 -16.43 -51.43 -32.63
N ASN A 1033 -16.88 -51.93 -31.47
CA ASN A 1033 -18.05 -51.40 -30.78
C ASN A 1033 -17.83 -49.96 -30.31
N THR A 1034 -16.63 -49.62 -29.87
CA THR A 1034 -16.27 -48.27 -29.43
C THR A 1034 -16.34 -47.29 -30.60
N ILE A 1035 -15.76 -47.65 -31.75
CA ILE A 1035 -15.78 -46.85 -32.99
C ILE A 1035 -17.21 -46.70 -33.51
N ALA A 1036 -17.96 -47.80 -33.60
CA ALA A 1036 -19.35 -47.77 -34.06
C ALA A 1036 -20.23 -46.89 -33.17
N SER A 1037 -20.02 -46.89 -31.86
CA SER A 1037 -20.75 -46.02 -30.91
C SER A 1037 -20.47 -44.53 -31.16
N VAL A 1038 -19.22 -44.16 -31.48
CA VAL A 1038 -18.86 -42.78 -31.85
C VAL A 1038 -19.56 -42.38 -33.15
N GLN A 1039 -19.52 -43.23 -34.18
CA GLN A 1039 -20.19 -42.99 -35.45
C GLN A 1039 -21.71 -42.89 -35.31
N GLN A 1040 -22.34 -43.77 -34.52
CA GLN A 1040 -23.79 -43.75 -34.24
C GLN A 1040 -24.25 -42.46 -33.55
N LYS A 1041 -23.37 -41.82 -32.77
CA LYS A 1041 -23.62 -40.52 -32.14
C LYS A 1041 -23.41 -39.34 -33.09
N ASN A 1042 -23.15 -39.60 -34.38
CA ASN A 1042 -22.84 -38.60 -35.40
C ASN A 1042 -21.66 -37.70 -35.03
N ILE A 1043 -20.69 -38.24 -34.29
CA ILE A 1043 -19.43 -37.55 -34.00
C ILE A 1043 -18.52 -37.73 -35.21
N PRO A 1044 -18.01 -36.65 -35.84
CA PRO A 1044 -17.03 -36.76 -36.91
C PRO A 1044 -15.81 -37.56 -36.43
N LEU A 1045 -15.35 -38.50 -37.25
CA LEU A 1045 -14.20 -39.35 -36.97
C LEU A 1045 -13.46 -39.53 -38.29
N ASP A 1046 -12.14 -39.40 -38.27
CA ASP A 1046 -11.28 -39.54 -39.45
C ASP A 1046 -10.18 -40.56 -39.23
N VAL A 1047 -9.65 -40.67 -38.00
CA VAL A 1047 -8.53 -41.56 -37.69
C VAL A 1047 -8.84 -42.44 -36.48
N VAL A 1048 -8.46 -43.71 -36.56
CA VAL A 1048 -8.57 -44.68 -35.48
C VAL A 1048 -7.17 -45.21 -35.14
N HIS A 1049 -6.77 -45.10 -33.88
CA HIS A 1049 -5.53 -45.67 -33.36
C HIS A 1049 -5.80 -47.04 -32.75
N ALA A 1050 -5.07 -48.06 -33.21
CA ALA A 1050 -4.93 -49.32 -32.50
C ALA A 1050 -3.63 -49.27 -31.69
N ASP A 1051 -3.78 -49.24 -30.37
CA ASP A 1051 -2.65 -49.29 -29.44
C ASP A 1051 -2.05 -50.71 -29.38
N ILE A 1052 -1.06 -50.94 -28.53
CA ILE A 1052 -0.26 -52.18 -28.45
C ILE A 1052 -1.05 -53.46 -28.08
N ASP A 1053 -2.36 -53.37 -27.86
CA ASP A 1053 -3.27 -54.48 -27.49
C ASP A 1053 -3.38 -55.58 -28.57
N TYR A 1054 -3.14 -55.23 -29.84
CA TYR A 1054 -3.19 -56.19 -30.96
C TYR A 1054 -1.98 -57.15 -30.98
N MET A 1055 -0.90 -56.81 -30.27
CA MET A 1055 0.35 -57.55 -30.30
C MET A 1055 0.28 -58.81 -29.43
N ILE A 1056 1.06 -59.84 -29.77
CA ILE A 1056 1.26 -61.00 -28.90
C ILE A 1056 2.16 -60.58 -27.74
N ARG A 1057 1.61 -60.50 -26.52
CA ARG A 1057 2.37 -60.12 -25.31
C ARG A 1057 3.17 -58.83 -25.51
N TYR A 1058 2.59 -57.86 -26.22
CA TYR A 1058 3.20 -56.56 -26.54
C TYR A 1058 4.49 -56.63 -27.38
N GLN A 1059 4.73 -57.72 -28.10
CA GLN A 1059 5.87 -57.84 -29.03
C GLN A 1059 5.59 -57.10 -30.33
N ASP A 1060 6.44 -56.15 -30.69
CA ASP A 1060 6.31 -55.42 -31.96
C ASP A 1060 6.29 -56.36 -33.17
N PHE A 1061 5.57 -55.93 -34.20
CA PHE A 1061 5.40 -56.67 -35.47
C PHE A 1061 4.75 -58.05 -35.32
N THR A 1062 3.94 -58.24 -34.27
CA THR A 1062 3.12 -59.44 -34.06
C THR A 1062 1.62 -59.12 -33.98
N LEU A 1063 0.78 -60.11 -34.26
CA LEU A 1063 -0.69 -60.00 -34.19
C LEU A 1063 -1.23 -61.20 -33.41
N ASN A 1064 -1.98 -60.95 -32.34
CA ASN A 1064 -2.56 -62.03 -31.53
C ASN A 1064 -3.90 -62.54 -32.10
N SER A 1065 -4.36 -63.71 -31.64
CA SER A 1065 -5.52 -64.41 -32.22
C SER A 1065 -6.83 -63.64 -32.10
N GLU A 1066 -7.02 -62.88 -31.02
CA GLU A 1066 -8.22 -62.06 -30.77
C GLU A 1066 -8.31 -60.84 -31.71
N TRP A 1067 -7.27 -60.61 -32.50
CA TRP A 1067 -7.12 -59.52 -33.46
C TRP A 1067 -6.86 -60.00 -34.89
N GLU A 1068 -7.03 -61.30 -35.20
CA GLU A 1068 -6.80 -61.87 -36.54
C GLU A 1068 -7.57 -61.17 -37.66
N SER A 1069 -8.76 -60.64 -37.35
CA SER A 1069 -9.60 -59.89 -38.30
C SER A 1069 -9.30 -58.39 -38.35
N LEU A 1070 -8.17 -57.93 -37.79
CA LEU A 1070 -7.78 -56.52 -37.78
C LEU A 1070 -7.58 -55.99 -39.20
N SER A 1071 -6.97 -56.77 -40.09
CA SER A 1071 -6.76 -56.38 -41.50
C SER A 1071 -8.07 -56.09 -42.24
N ASN A 1072 -9.02 -57.01 -42.15
CA ASN A 1072 -10.35 -56.85 -42.74
C ASN A 1072 -11.07 -55.63 -42.14
N TYR A 1073 -10.86 -55.36 -40.85
CA TYR A 1073 -11.47 -54.20 -40.21
C TYR A 1073 -10.85 -52.88 -40.66
N ILE A 1074 -9.52 -52.80 -40.72
CA ILE A 1074 -8.81 -51.63 -41.27
C ILE A 1074 -9.26 -51.35 -42.70
N THR A 1075 -9.42 -52.40 -43.51
CA THR A 1075 -9.98 -52.27 -44.88
C THR A 1075 -11.39 -51.66 -44.83
N SER A 1076 -12.28 -52.14 -43.96
CA SER A 1076 -13.62 -51.56 -43.82
C SER A 1076 -13.62 -50.12 -43.29
N LEU A 1077 -12.63 -49.73 -42.49
CA LEU A 1077 -12.44 -48.35 -42.06
C LEU A 1077 -12.04 -47.48 -43.26
N HIS A 1078 -11.09 -47.94 -44.08
CA HIS A 1078 -10.71 -47.26 -45.32
C HIS A 1078 -11.88 -47.11 -46.30
N ASP A 1079 -12.69 -48.15 -46.48
CA ASP A 1079 -13.89 -48.12 -47.34
C ASP A 1079 -14.93 -47.11 -46.82
N ALA A 1080 -14.97 -46.88 -45.51
CA ALA A 1080 -15.80 -45.87 -44.87
C ALA A 1080 -15.17 -44.46 -44.89
N GLY A 1081 -14.02 -44.27 -45.53
CA GLY A 1081 -13.30 -43.00 -45.59
C GLY A 1081 -12.49 -42.64 -44.33
N LEU A 1082 -12.31 -43.60 -43.42
CA LEU A 1082 -11.51 -43.47 -42.21
C LEU A 1082 -10.08 -43.95 -42.44
N HIS A 1083 -9.15 -43.56 -41.58
CA HIS A 1083 -7.76 -43.98 -41.57
C HIS A 1083 -7.41 -44.74 -40.28
N ALA A 1084 -6.51 -45.72 -40.37
CA ALA A 1084 -6.01 -46.46 -39.21
C ALA A 1084 -4.53 -46.14 -38.93
N VAL A 1085 -4.18 -45.94 -37.66
CA VAL A 1085 -2.81 -45.76 -37.17
C VAL A 1085 -2.49 -46.87 -36.16
N LEU A 1086 -1.32 -47.48 -36.29
CA LEU A 1086 -0.86 -48.56 -35.42
C LEU A 1086 0.32 -48.08 -34.57
N THR A 1087 0.25 -48.32 -33.26
CA THR A 1087 1.35 -48.01 -32.33
C THR A 1087 2.44 -49.09 -32.38
N PHE A 1088 3.71 -48.68 -32.32
CA PHE A 1088 4.89 -49.56 -32.18
C PHE A 1088 5.81 -49.01 -31.08
N ASN A 1089 6.49 -49.90 -30.35
CA ASN A 1089 7.52 -49.55 -29.37
C ASN A 1089 8.93 -49.69 -29.97
N PRO A 1090 9.91 -48.89 -29.54
CA PRO A 1090 11.27 -48.96 -30.10
C PRO A 1090 12.09 -50.17 -29.59
N ALA A 1091 11.63 -50.90 -28.58
CA ALA A 1091 12.38 -51.95 -27.91
C ALA A 1091 11.89 -53.35 -28.31
N VAL A 1092 12.83 -54.25 -28.63
CA VAL A 1092 12.50 -55.55 -29.22
C VAL A 1092 12.81 -56.67 -28.22
N GLN A 1093 11.83 -57.54 -27.94
CA GLN A 1093 11.99 -58.67 -27.02
C GLN A 1093 13.04 -59.67 -27.52
N VAL A 1094 13.99 -60.04 -26.66
CA VAL A 1094 15.23 -60.73 -27.09
C VAL A 1094 15.10 -62.21 -27.40
N ASP A 1095 13.97 -62.83 -27.08
CA ASP A 1095 13.59 -64.18 -27.56
C ASP A 1095 12.47 -64.15 -28.62
N GLY A 1096 12.11 -62.95 -29.09
CA GLY A 1096 11.12 -62.75 -30.14
C GLY A 1096 11.68 -62.96 -31.55
N LEU A 1097 10.80 -63.28 -32.50
CA LEU A 1097 11.16 -63.40 -33.91
C LEU A 1097 11.76 -62.12 -34.52
N PRO A 1098 11.28 -60.90 -34.20
CA PRO A 1098 11.89 -59.68 -34.73
C PRO A 1098 13.35 -59.51 -34.29
N PHE A 1099 13.71 -59.89 -33.04
CA PHE A 1099 15.09 -59.82 -32.56
C PHE A 1099 16.02 -60.77 -33.33
N SER A 1100 15.57 -62.00 -33.57
CA SER A 1100 16.34 -62.95 -34.38
C SER A 1100 16.57 -62.46 -35.81
N ARG A 1101 15.56 -61.80 -36.41
CA ARG A 1101 15.71 -61.17 -37.74
C ARG A 1101 16.65 -59.98 -37.70
N ALA A 1102 16.58 -59.16 -36.67
CA ALA A 1102 17.49 -58.02 -36.46
C ALA A 1102 18.97 -58.47 -36.39
N LEU A 1103 19.26 -59.52 -35.61
CA LEU A 1103 20.61 -60.09 -35.53
C LEU A 1103 21.10 -60.62 -36.89
N LYS A 1104 20.23 -61.28 -37.66
CA LYS A 1104 20.55 -61.76 -39.02
C LYS A 1104 20.77 -60.61 -40.02
N ALA A 1105 20.12 -59.47 -39.81
CA ALA A 1105 20.24 -58.27 -40.63
C ALA A 1105 21.44 -57.37 -40.23
N GLY A 1106 22.21 -57.73 -39.21
CA GLY A 1106 23.35 -56.93 -38.74
C GLY A 1106 22.92 -55.63 -38.06
N VAL A 1107 21.79 -55.65 -37.36
CA VAL A 1107 21.31 -54.51 -36.57
C VAL A 1107 22.20 -54.33 -35.34
N HIS A 1108 22.58 -53.08 -35.08
CA HIS A 1108 23.29 -52.70 -33.87
C HIS A 1108 22.29 -52.41 -32.76
N PHE A 1109 22.63 -52.80 -31.54
CA PHE A 1109 21.90 -52.50 -30.32
C PHE A 1109 22.80 -51.72 -29.38
N PHE A 1110 22.24 -50.99 -28.42
CA PHE A 1110 23.04 -50.38 -27.37
C PHE A 1110 23.82 -51.43 -26.59
N GLU A 1111 25.12 -51.18 -26.35
CA GLU A 1111 26.05 -52.13 -25.74
C GLU A 1111 26.75 -51.55 -24.51
N TRP A 1112 27.04 -52.41 -23.53
CA TRP A 1112 28.01 -52.12 -22.47
C TRP A 1112 29.39 -51.82 -23.08
N GLU A 1113 30.14 -50.93 -22.43
CA GLU A 1113 31.46 -50.51 -22.89
C GLU A 1113 32.42 -51.70 -22.89
N VAL A 1114 32.43 -52.46 -21.79
CA VAL A 1114 33.28 -53.64 -21.60
C VAL A 1114 32.50 -54.84 -21.06
N MET A 1115 32.93 -56.06 -21.40
CA MET A 1115 32.26 -57.31 -21.00
C MET A 1115 32.14 -57.52 -19.48
N SER A 1116 33.01 -56.90 -18.68
CA SER A 1116 32.96 -56.99 -17.21
C SER A 1116 31.78 -56.24 -16.60
N GLN A 1117 31.17 -55.29 -17.32
CA GLN A 1117 29.98 -54.54 -16.88
C GLN A 1117 28.68 -55.32 -17.13
N VAL A 1118 28.70 -56.35 -17.99
CA VAL A 1118 27.49 -57.08 -18.40
C VAL A 1118 26.89 -57.88 -17.23
N PRO A 1119 25.61 -57.67 -16.86
CA PRO A 1119 24.93 -58.46 -15.83
C PRO A 1119 24.69 -59.91 -16.28
N LYS A 1120 25.66 -60.79 -16.06
CA LYS A 1120 25.62 -62.19 -16.54
C LYS A 1120 24.40 -62.98 -16.06
N SER A 1121 23.88 -62.67 -14.88
CA SER A 1121 22.67 -63.31 -14.32
C SER A 1121 21.42 -63.05 -15.16
N VAL A 1122 21.33 -61.89 -15.83
CA VAL A 1122 20.22 -61.53 -16.72
C VAL A 1122 20.53 -61.99 -18.14
N GLN A 1123 21.75 -61.74 -18.62
CA GLN A 1123 22.14 -62.03 -20.00
C GLN A 1123 22.07 -63.53 -20.34
N SER A 1124 22.39 -64.41 -19.38
CA SER A 1124 22.41 -65.87 -19.57
C SER A 1124 21.02 -66.50 -19.64
N LEU A 1125 19.95 -65.75 -19.33
CA LEU A 1125 18.57 -66.22 -19.46
C LEU A 1125 18.13 -66.39 -20.92
N TYR A 1126 18.84 -65.76 -21.87
CA TYR A 1126 18.47 -65.72 -23.28
C TYR A 1126 19.63 -66.21 -24.17
N PRO A 1127 19.44 -67.29 -24.95
CA PRO A 1127 20.51 -67.85 -25.79
C PRO A 1127 21.08 -66.87 -26.81
N LEU A 1128 20.25 -65.97 -27.37
CA LEU A 1128 20.65 -65.04 -28.43
C LEU A 1128 21.47 -63.85 -27.94
N THR A 1129 21.49 -63.61 -26.63
CA THR A 1129 22.23 -62.48 -26.04
C THR A 1129 23.35 -62.94 -25.11
N ASN A 1130 23.45 -64.25 -24.85
CA ASN A 1130 24.50 -64.83 -24.00
C ASN A 1130 25.90 -64.49 -24.56
N ASN A 1131 26.81 -64.06 -23.68
CA ASN A 1131 28.17 -63.60 -24.03
C ASN A 1131 28.25 -62.42 -25.02
N THR A 1132 27.18 -61.61 -25.14
CA THR A 1132 27.22 -60.34 -25.90
C THR A 1132 27.30 -59.14 -24.95
N LYS A 1133 27.66 -57.96 -25.49
CA LYS A 1133 27.59 -56.69 -24.74
C LYS A 1133 26.21 -56.01 -24.84
N ILE A 1134 25.24 -56.61 -25.55
CA ILE A 1134 23.92 -56.00 -25.77
C ILE A 1134 23.24 -55.71 -24.43
N MET A 1135 22.85 -54.46 -24.23
CA MET A 1135 22.13 -54.01 -23.04
C MET A 1135 20.68 -54.52 -23.06
N LEU A 1136 20.25 -55.08 -21.93
CA LEU A 1136 18.90 -55.61 -21.73
C LEU A 1136 18.12 -54.73 -20.77
N GLY A 1137 16.89 -54.39 -21.15
CA GLY A 1137 15.94 -53.64 -20.34
C GLY A 1137 14.60 -54.36 -20.18
N VAL A 1138 13.65 -53.67 -19.55
CA VAL A 1138 12.26 -54.14 -19.38
C VAL A 1138 11.32 -53.04 -19.91
N LEU A 1139 10.27 -53.46 -20.62
CA LEU A 1139 9.18 -52.61 -21.10
C LEU A 1139 7.86 -53.40 -20.96
N TRP A 1140 6.84 -53.16 -21.79
CA TRP A 1140 5.52 -53.78 -21.72
C TRP A 1140 5.54 -55.30 -21.91
N GLN A 1141 6.53 -55.82 -22.62
CA GLN A 1141 6.70 -57.24 -22.86
C GLN A 1141 6.95 -58.03 -21.58
N ASP A 1142 6.55 -59.30 -21.57
CA ASP A 1142 6.70 -60.18 -20.41
C ASP A 1142 8.14 -60.69 -20.17
N LYS A 1143 9.11 -60.25 -20.99
CA LYS A 1143 10.53 -60.63 -20.97
C LYS A 1143 11.43 -59.44 -21.34
N HIS A 1144 12.74 -59.59 -21.16
CA HIS A 1144 13.71 -58.53 -21.46
C HIS A 1144 13.73 -58.14 -22.95
N VAL A 1145 14.01 -56.86 -23.18
CA VAL A 1145 14.09 -56.23 -24.50
C VAL A 1145 15.49 -55.67 -24.74
N ALA A 1146 15.85 -55.51 -26.01
CA ALA A 1146 17.04 -54.77 -26.45
C ALA A 1146 16.61 -53.56 -27.29
N TYR A 1147 17.38 -52.47 -27.21
CA TYR A 1147 17.11 -51.22 -27.92
C TYR A 1147 18.01 -51.12 -29.16
N PRO A 1148 17.44 -51.11 -30.38
CA PRO A 1148 18.21 -50.91 -31.60
C PRO A 1148 18.84 -49.50 -31.65
N ASP A 1149 20.06 -49.42 -32.16
CA ASP A 1149 20.77 -48.15 -32.37
C ASP A 1149 20.43 -47.56 -33.73
N PHE A 1150 19.53 -46.57 -33.75
CA PHE A 1150 19.07 -45.90 -34.96
C PHE A 1150 20.10 -44.93 -35.57
N SER A 1151 21.24 -44.69 -34.92
CA SER A 1151 22.35 -43.96 -35.55
C SER A 1151 23.05 -44.82 -36.62
N SER A 1152 22.89 -46.15 -36.55
CA SER A 1152 23.38 -47.07 -37.58
C SER A 1152 22.41 -47.16 -38.77
N PRO A 1153 22.90 -46.99 -40.01
CA PRO A 1153 22.08 -47.18 -41.22
C PRO A 1153 21.44 -48.57 -41.34
N SER A 1154 22.09 -49.63 -40.83
CA SER A 1154 21.55 -51.00 -40.91
C SER A 1154 20.27 -51.17 -40.08
N THR A 1155 20.20 -50.50 -38.93
CA THR A 1155 19.03 -50.48 -38.06
C THR A 1155 17.83 -49.85 -38.75
N GLY A 1156 18.00 -48.69 -39.38
CA GLY A 1156 16.93 -48.00 -40.09
C GLY A 1156 16.37 -48.82 -41.27
N LEU A 1157 17.24 -49.49 -42.03
CA LEU A 1157 16.82 -50.36 -43.13
C LEU A 1157 16.02 -51.58 -42.64
N TRP A 1158 16.48 -52.23 -41.57
CA TRP A 1158 15.77 -53.36 -40.97
C TRP A 1158 14.40 -52.93 -40.44
N TRP A 1159 14.32 -51.82 -39.71
CA TRP A 1159 13.06 -51.28 -39.19
C TRP A 1159 12.04 -51.01 -40.30
N ASN A 1160 12.47 -50.39 -41.39
CA ASN A 1160 11.63 -50.16 -42.57
C ASN A 1160 11.10 -51.46 -43.18
N SER A 1161 11.94 -52.51 -43.22
CA SER A 1161 11.51 -53.82 -43.69
C SER A 1161 10.45 -54.45 -42.78
N GLU A 1162 10.64 -54.41 -41.46
CA GLU A 1162 9.69 -54.97 -40.48
C GLU A 1162 8.32 -54.26 -40.55
N VAL A 1163 8.32 -52.93 -40.60
CA VAL A 1163 7.08 -52.14 -40.79
C VAL A 1163 6.40 -52.52 -42.10
N GLY A 1164 7.16 -52.65 -43.19
CA GLY A 1164 6.63 -53.04 -44.50
C GLY A 1164 6.05 -54.46 -44.52
N ASP A 1165 6.71 -55.41 -43.86
CA ASP A 1165 6.25 -56.80 -43.70
C ASP A 1165 4.99 -56.86 -42.84
N PHE A 1166 4.94 -56.10 -41.76
CA PHE A 1166 3.78 -56.08 -40.88
C PHE A 1166 2.57 -55.45 -41.57
N ARG A 1167 2.73 -54.33 -42.28
CA ARG A 1167 1.69 -53.72 -43.12
C ARG A 1167 1.11 -54.64 -44.21
N ARG A 1168 1.84 -55.69 -44.62
CA ARG A 1168 1.28 -56.69 -45.54
C ARG A 1168 0.38 -57.71 -44.84
N LYS A 1169 0.51 -57.85 -43.52
CA LYS A 1169 -0.25 -58.81 -42.69
C LYS A 1169 -1.51 -58.20 -42.09
N VAL A 1170 -1.48 -56.91 -41.76
CA VAL A 1170 -2.60 -56.11 -41.26
C VAL A 1170 -3.00 -55.10 -42.32
#